data_AF-A0A0Q3EL23-F1
#
_entry.id   AF-A0A0Q3EL23-F1
#
_cell.length_a   1.000
_cell.length_b   1.000
_cell.length_c   1.000
_cell.angle_alpha   90.00
_cell.angle_beta   90.00
_cell.angle_gamma   90.00
#
_symmetry.space_group_name_H-M   'P 1'
#
loop_
_entity.id
_entity.type
_entity.pdbx_description
1 polymer ?
#
loop_
_entity_poly.entity_id
_entity_poly.type
_entity_poly.pdbx_seq_one_letter_code
_entity_poly.pdbx_strand_id
1 'polypeptide(L)'
;MDGAEARDLQAQLAAAVQALNHGAHPSARLAANQWLLALQGSPQAWALAASLLASPDPSLPADLLFFAAQMLRRKIQSPSAPLPDPAAQLLDALLLAARRFCLGPPRLLTQICLALAALALRAEGGVDGLFARMQHLPDPALLELLTVLPEEVAQDQSGDTGVNAAARCRFTRELLAHAPAVLKFLLAQSEKPDGADGVSLHERSRRVLRCLLSWVRVGCFSGMPGAELAAHPLLTFAFNSLQVSSSFDVAIEVMTELVSQYQDLPQAFLSKILHIREVLLLPALANRSEKVIAGLTSLMCEVGLAAPALVAEGSNQAIALSDALLRCIAFSSEDWEIADSTLQFWCSLAHFLLGIDVQAAKRNATRELFLPVFSSLLDALLFRAQITDTDGVSTIPDGLAQFRLNLEELLVDICLLLGAPAYINKLLSGGGWGLSTQSIPWKEVEVRMYALSMVSDTILQDGSPLDFSIIMHFVNILSSRTPAELNGCHFLVYKSFGDVIGSYSKCLSSAKSNIKPLLLFCASGIAKSVSANACSLALRKLCEDASSFIHDPQNLEILFWISEGMDEGNLRIEDEEEIISAITHALCSVLDKELRKSSLSRLLCSSYSAVKKINDVDRDQSLRQGPGAYTQALNLAVRGLHRMGALFSHLAASVASGLIDDDTISVLLGIFWPLLEKLSKSSHMENTSLSAAACRSLSSAIHSCGQHFQILLPNILECLSTNFLLYQRHDCFLKTAANVIEEFGHKEEYSVVCVRTFETFSSAASLSNLNSSYTCDQEPDLVEAYVNFTSAFIRCCPKEVIFASGSLLELSFQKAAICSTAMHRGAALAAMSYLSCFLDVSLTAVLESPECLSDGSRDVVLVQILARCGEGLMSNVLYALLGVSALSRVHKSATVLQQLGALCSLCERTTWKAILCWDSLCRWLQSTVKSLPSEYLRHGEAEMIIQLWLKVLQDAASDYLHSRTVSNGRNHPGYMQGKGGRTLKRIIRDFAESHRNIPIPCPA
;
A
#
# COMPACT_ATOMS: atom_id res chain seq x y z
N MET A 1 -6.31 -41.01 -35.28
CA MET A 1 -5.03 -40.39 -35.64
C MET A 1 -4.23 -41.46 -36.34
N ASP A 2 -3.83 -41.24 -37.60
CA ASP A 2 -3.02 -42.22 -38.33
C ASP A 2 -1.64 -42.35 -37.68
N GLY A 3 -1.09 -43.56 -37.65
CA GLY A 3 0.15 -43.87 -36.91
C GLY A 3 1.40 -43.13 -37.41
N ALA A 4 1.36 -42.57 -38.62
CA ALA A 4 2.42 -41.72 -39.19
C ALA A 4 2.37 -40.30 -38.63
N GLU A 5 1.18 -39.67 -38.61
CA GLU A 5 0.99 -38.31 -38.06
C GLU A 5 1.36 -38.25 -36.57
N ALA A 6 1.09 -39.32 -35.81
CA ALA A 6 1.47 -39.43 -34.41
C ALA A 6 2.98 -39.32 -34.18
N ARG A 7 3.76 -39.96 -35.05
CA ARG A 7 5.22 -40.00 -34.94
C ARG A 7 5.85 -38.68 -35.37
N ASP A 8 5.28 -38.03 -36.38
CA ASP A 8 5.71 -36.71 -36.82
C ASP A 8 5.46 -35.64 -35.75
N LEU A 9 4.29 -35.67 -35.10
CA LEU A 9 3.96 -34.79 -33.97
C LEU A 9 4.86 -35.04 -32.75
N GLN A 10 5.20 -36.29 -32.45
CA GLN A 10 6.14 -36.62 -31.37
C GLN A 10 7.57 -36.09 -31.67
N ALA A 11 8.04 -36.21 -32.91
CA ALA A 11 9.34 -35.68 -33.34
C ALA A 11 9.38 -34.14 -33.28
N GLN A 12 8.31 -33.47 -33.71
CA GLN A 12 8.18 -32.01 -33.60
C GLN A 12 8.15 -31.54 -32.15
N LEU A 13 7.46 -32.27 -31.26
CA LEU A 13 7.47 -31.96 -29.83
C LEU A 13 8.87 -32.10 -29.23
N ALA A 14 9.59 -33.18 -29.55
CA ALA A 14 10.94 -33.39 -29.06
C ALA A 14 11.89 -32.25 -29.50
N ALA A 15 11.80 -31.83 -30.77
CA ALA A 15 12.58 -30.70 -31.29
C ALA A 15 12.21 -29.37 -30.62
N ALA A 16 10.93 -29.11 -30.37
CA ALA A 16 10.47 -27.88 -29.72
C ALA A 16 10.89 -27.81 -28.24
N VAL A 17 10.82 -28.92 -27.49
CA VAL A 17 11.29 -29.00 -26.10
C VAL A 17 12.81 -28.81 -26.02
N GLN A 18 13.56 -29.42 -26.94
CA GLN A 18 15.00 -29.22 -27.04
C GLN A 18 15.36 -27.77 -27.37
N ALA A 19 14.63 -27.13 -28.28
CA ALA A 19 14.82 -25.72 -28.62
C ALA A 19 14.48 -24.77 -27.45
N LEU A 20 13.49 -25.11 -26.64
CA LEU A 20 13.10 -24.34 -25.45
C LEU A 20 14.19 -24.40 -24.36
N ASN A 21 14.69 -25.60 -24.04
CA ASN A 21 15.64 -25.81 -22.94
C ASN A 21 17.10 -25.52 -23.34
N HIS A 22 17.47 -25.77 -24.61
CA HIS A 22 18.86 -25.75 -25.07
C HIS A 22 19.12 -24.85 -26.28
N GLY A 23 18.11 -24.11 -26.79
CA GLY A 23 18.29 -23.21 -27.92
C GLY A 23 19.26 -22.07 -27.61
N ALA A 24 20.23 -21.80 -28.50
CA ALA A 24 21.24 -20.76 -28.32
C ALA A 24 20.68 -19.33 -28.49
N HIS A 25 19.59 -19.16 -29.25
CA HIS A 25 19.02 -17.85 -29.58
C HIS A 25 17.66 -17.60 -28.89
N PRO A 26 17.40 -16.40 -28.32
CA PRO A 26 16.14 -16.05 -27.67
C PRO A 26 14.91 -16.16 -28.59
N SER A 27 15.06 -15.86 -29.89
CA SER A 27 13.98 -15.96 -30.89
C SER A 27 13.51 -17.40 -31.11
N ALA A 28 14.43 -18.37 -31.12
CA ALA A 28 14.10 -19.78 -31.25
C ALA A 28 13.36 -20.32 -30.02
N ARG A 29 13.75 -19.87 -28.82
CA ARG A 29 13.04 -20.22 -27.56
C ARG A 29 11.62 -19.65 -27.54
N LEU A 30 11.45 -18.42 -28.03
CA LEU A 30 10.14 -17.76 -28.11
C LEU A 30 9.20 -18.43 -29.11
N ALA A 31 9.70 -18.80 -30.29
CA ALA A 31 8.93 -19.54 -31.28
C ALA A 31 8.54 -20.95 -30.79
N ALA A 32 9.48 -21.66 -30.14
CA ALA A 32 9.21 -22.95 -29.51
C ALA A 32 8.14 -22.83 -28.41
N ASN A 33 8.24 -21.82 -27.53
CA ASN A 33 7.26 -21.60 -26.47
C ASN A 33 5.86 -21.28 -27.03
N GLN A 34 5.75 -20.44 -28.05
CA GLN A 34 4.47 -20.14 -28.71
C GLN A 34 3.83 -21.38 -29.32
N TRP A 35 4.62 -22.21 -30.02
CA TRP A 35 4.12 -23.47 -30.58
C TRP A 35 3.68 -24.46 -29.49
N LEU A 36 4.45 -24.58 -28.40
CA LEU A 36 4.13 -25.45 -27.26
C LEU A 36 2.85 -25.01 -26.53
N LEU A 37 2.61 -23.70 -26.41
CA LEU A 37 1.36 -23.16 -25.87
C LEU A 37 0.17 -23.44 -26.79
N ALA A 38 0.34 -23.30 -28.11
CA ALA A 38 -0.68 -23.66 -29.09
C ALA A 38 -1.01 -25.17 -29.03
N LEU A 39 0.01 -26.03 -28.91
CA LEU A 39 -0.16 -27.47 -28.75
C LEU A 39 -0.90 -27.80 -27.43
N GLN A 40 -0.58 -27.14 -26.32
CA GLN A 40 -1.27 -27.31 -25.03
C GLN A 40 -2.77 -27.03 -25.12
N GLY A 41 -3.19 -26.08 -25.97
CA GLY A 41 -4.59 -25.81 -26.27
C GLY A 41 -5.29 -26.88 -27.14
N SER A 42 -4.53 -27.60 -27.98
CA SER A 42 -5.08 -28.56 -28.95
C SER A 42 -5.64 -29.86 -28.33
N PRO A 43 -6.65 -30.51 -28.92
CA PRO A 43 -7.18 -31.79 -28.41
C PRO A 43 -6.18 -32.95 -28.55
N GLN A 44 -5.25 -32.88 -29.52
CA GLN A 44 -4.26 -33.92 -29.80
C GLN A 44 -3.24 -34.11 -28.66
N ALA A 45 -3.02 -33.06 -27.87
CA ALA A 45 -2.11 -33.09 -26.72
C ALA A 45 -2.45 -34.15 -25.67
N TRP A 46 -3.73 -34.53 -25.50
CA TRP A 46 -4.14 -35.59 -24.57
C TRP A 46 -3.54 -36.95 -24.93
N ALA A 47 -3.81 -37.40 -26.16
CA ALA A 47 -3.34 -38.68 -26.66
C ALA A 47 -1.80 -38.70 -26.79
N LEU A 48 -1.21 -37.58 -27.21
CA LEU A 48 0.23 -37.45 -27.37
C LEU A 48 0.97 -37.55 -26.02
N ALA A 49 0.55 -36.80 -25.00
CA ALA A 49 1.16 -36.86 -23.67
C ALA A 49 0.99 -38.25 -23.01
N ALA A 50 -0.19 -38.85 -23.11
CA ALA A 50 -0.44 -40.19 -22.59
C ALA A 50 0.42 -41.26 -23.29
N SER A 51 0.58 -41.17 -24.61
CA SER A 51 1.41 -42.10 -25.39
C SER A 51 2.90 -42.02 -25.03
N LEU A 52 3.42 -40.83 -24.75
CA LEU A 52 4.82 -40.62 -24.37
C LEU A 52 5.12 -41.21 -22.98
N LEU A 53 4.21 -41.04 -22.02
CA LEU A 53 4.36 -41.62 -20.68
C LEU A 53 4.20 -43.16 -20.69
N ALA A 54 3.38 -43.70 -21.59
CA ALA A 54 3.17 -45.14 -21.75
C ALA A 54 4.25 -45.85 -22.59
N SER A 55 5.03 -45.14 -23.40
CA SER A 55 6.00 -45.73 -24.34
C SER A 55 7.13 -46.46 -23.61
N PRO A 56 7.35 -47.77 -23.80
CA PRO A 56 8.33 -48.56 -23.06
C PRO A 56 9.80 -48.20 -23.38
N ASP A 57 10.05 -47.30 -24.33
CA ASP A 57 11.38 -46.92 -24.77
C ASP A 57 12.17 -46.19 -23.66
N PRO A 58 13.30 -46.75 -23.19
CA PRO A 58 14.17 -46.11 -22.19
C PRO A 58 15.04 -44.99 -22.76
N SER A 59 15.08 -44.78 -24.08
CA SER A 59 15.92 -43.78 -24.75
C SER A 59 15.30 -42.38 -24.86
N LEU A 60 14.06 -42.21 -24.40
CA LEU A 60 13.37 -40.91 -24.43
C LEU A 60 14.02 -39.90 -23.45
N PRO A 61 14.28 -38.66 -23.89
CA PRO A 61 14.83 -37.62 -23.01
C PRO A 61 13.94 -37.33 -21.81
N ALA A 62 14.54 -37.19 -20.62
CA ALA A 62 13.80 -36.89 -19.37
C ALA A 62 13.00 -35.58 -19.45
N ASP A 63 13.53 -34.57 -20.15
CA ASP A 63 12.88 -33.27 -20.37
C ASP A 63 11.59 -33.39 -21.18
N LEU A 64 11.56 -34.30 -22.17
CA LEU A 64 10.38 -34.55 -22.99
C LEU A 64 9.29 -35.25 -22.17
N LEU A 65 9.66 -36.22 -21.34
CA LEU A 65 8.73 -36.91 -20.44
C LEU A 65 8.18 -35.95 -19.37
N PHE A 66 9.03 -35.06 -18.83
CA PHE A 66 8.62 -34.02 -17.89
C PHE A 66 7.62 -33.05 -18.52
N PHE A 67 7.89 -32.57 -19.74
CA PHE A 67 6.97 -31.70 -20.46
C PHE A 67 5.64 -32.41 -20.77
N ALA A 68 5.67 -33.69 -21.15
CA ALA A 68 4.45 -34.48 -21.35
C ALA A 68 3.59 -34.57 -20.08
N ALA A 69 4.20 -34.83 -18.92
CA ALA A 69 3.50 -34.86 -17.64
C ALA A 69 2.92 -33.47 -17.26
N GLN A 70 3.69 -32.41 -17.46
CA GLN A 70 3.25 -31.02 -17.20
C GLN A 70 2.10 -30.60 -18.14
N MET A 71 2.19 -30.97 -19.42
CA MET A 71 1.16 -30.71 -20.42
C MET A 71 -0.15 -31.40 -20.03
N LEU A 72 -0.09 -32.66 -19.60
CA LEU A 72 -1.25 -33.41 -19.13
C LEU A 72 -1.87 -32.75 -17.89
N ARG A 73 -1.05 -32.40 -16.88
CA ARG A 73 -1.51 -31.68 -15.68
C ARG A 73 -2.26 -30.41 -16.03
N ARG A 74 -1.68 -29.53 -16.87
CA ARG A 74 -2.31 -28.26 -17.28
C ARG A 74 -3.63 -28.48 -18.00
N LYS A 75 -3.73 -29.50 -18.86
CA LYS A 75 -4.98 -29.83 -19.54
C LYS A 75 -6.05 -30.34 -18.58
N ILE A 76 -5.66 -31.11 -17.57
CA ILE A 76 -6.57 -31.55 -16.49
C ILE A 76 -7.00 -30.36 -15.63
N GLN A 77 -6.14 -29.38 -15.36
CA GLN A 77 -6.50 -28.20 -14.57
C GLN A 77 -7.33 -27.17 -15.36
N SER A 78 -7.26 -27.14 -16.70
CA SER A 78 -7.97 -26.15 -17.53
C SER A 78 -9.50 -26.34 -17.52
N PRO A 79 -10.30 -25.33 -17.13
CA PRO A 79 -11.75 -25.44 -17.00
C PRO A 79 -12.49 -25.58 -18.34
N SER A 80 -11.90 -25.08 -19.45
CA SER A 80 -12.50 -25.11 -20.79
C SER A 80 -12.30 -26.44 -21.53
N ALA A 81 -11.44 -27.33 -21.03
CA ALA A 81 -11.20 -28.63 -21.64
C ALA A 81 -12.13 -29.70 -21.03
N PRO A 82 -13.02 -30.34 -21.82
CA PRO A 82 -13.73 -31.52 -21.35
C PRO A 82 -12.72 -32.65 -21.09
N LEU A 83 -12.93 -33.40 -20.01
CA LEU A 83 -12.14 -34.60 -19.72
C LEU A 83 -12.35 -35.63 -20.84
N PRO A 84 -11.30 -36.36 -21.25
CA PRO A 84 -11.45 -37.41 -22.26
C PRO A 84 -12.29 -38.57 -21.73
N ASP A 85 -13.25 -39.03 -22.53
CA ASP A 85 -13.98 -40.27 -22.25
C ASP A 85 -13.11 -41.49 -22.57
N PRO A 86 -12.85 -42.42 -21.62
CA PRO A 86 -13.22 -42.43 -20.20
C PRO A 86 -12.07 -42.02 -19.25
N ALA A 87 -12.33 -41.08 -18.34
CA ALA A 87 -11.36 -40.58 -17.35
C ALA A 87 -10.72 -41.69 -16.48
N ALA A 88 -11.40 -42.82 -16.31
CA ALA A 88 -10.86 -44.00 -15.61
C ALA A 88 -9.65 -44.63 -16.34
N GLN A 89 -9.63 -44.63 -17.68
CA GLN A 89 -8.48 -45.13 -18.44
C GLN A 89 -7.28 -44.18 -18.32
N LEU A 90 -7.53 -42.87 -18.24
CA LEU A 90 -6.48 -41.88 -18.00
C LEU A 90 -5.87 -42.04 -16.60
N LEU A 91 -6.73 -42.31 -15.60
CA LEU A 91 -6.30 -42.63 -14.23
C LEU A 91 -5.40 -43.87 -14.22
N ASP A 92 -5.83 -44.97 -14.86
CA ASP A 92 -5.04 -46.21 -14.91
C ASP A 92 -3.71 -46.02 -15.65
N ALA A 93 -3.71 -45.24 -16.75
CA ALA A 93 -2.50 -44.92 -17.49
C ALA A 93 -1.50 -44.09 -16.66
N LEU A 94 -1.98 -43.13 -15.88
CA LEU A 94 -1.13 -42.32 -14.99
C LEU A 94 -0.61 -43.12 -13.80
N LEU A 95 -1.41 -44.02 -13.21
CA LEU A 95 -0.96 -44.93 -12.16
C LEU A 95 0.14 -45.87 -12.67
N LEU A 96 0.00 -46.38 -13.90
CA LEU A 96 1.04 -47.19 -14.55
C LEU A 96 2.31 -46.38 -14.81
N ALA A 97 2.18 -45.12 -15.25
CA ALA A 97 3.32 -44.21 -15.41
C ALA A 97 4.02 -43.94 -14.06
N ALA A 98 3.26 -43.66 -12.99
CA ALA A 98 3.81 -43.45 -11.65
C ALA A 98 4.57 -44.69 -11.13
N ARG A 99 4.02 -45.90 -11.37
CA ARG A 99 4.69 -47.15 -11.02
C ARG A 99 6.01 -47.34 -11.78
N ARG A 100 6.05 -46.96 -13.06
CA ARG A 100 7.25 -47.08 -13.89
C ARG A 100 8.33 -46.09 -13.49
N PHE A 101 7.96 -44.85 -13.22
CA PHE A 101 8.91 -43.77 -12.92
C PHE A 101 9.16 -43.59 -11.41
N CYS A 102 8.78 -44.57 -10.57
CA CYS A 102 8.96 -44.52 -9.11
C CYS A 102 10.44 -44.42 -8.66
N LEU A 103 11.36 -45.00 -9.44
CA LEU A 103 12.82 -44.90 -9.26
C LEU A 103 13.46 -43.93 -10.27
N GLY A 104 12.64 -43.22 -11.06
CA GLY A 104 13.08 -42.27 -12.08
C GLY A 104 13.37 -40.88 -11.51
N PRO A 105 13.49 -39.85 -12.38
CA PRO A 105 13.69 -38.47 -11.96
C PRO A 105 12.57 -38.00 -11.01
N PRO A 106 12.88 -37.47 -9.81
CA PRO A 106 11.87 -37.14 -8.81
C PRO A 106 10.88 -36.07 -9.33
N ARG A 107 11.38 -35.07 -10.07
CA ARG A 107 10.56 -34.03 -10.69
C ARG A 107 9.51 -34.57 -11.65
N LEU A 108 9.82 -35.65 -12.39
CA LEU A 108 8.87 -36.30 -13.30
C LEU A 108 7.76 -36.99 -12.52
N LEU A 109 8.13 -37.74 -11.48
CA LEU A 109 7.17 -38.41 -10.60
C LEU A 109 6.22 -37.40 -9.95
N THR A 110 6.75 -36.29 -9.40
CA THR A 110 5.92 -35.22 -8.82
C THR A 110 4.92 -34.66 -9.83
N GLN A 111 5.32 -34.40 -11.09
CA GLN A 111 4.36 -33.92 -12.11
C GLN A 111 3.28 -34.94 -12.46
N ILE A 112 3.63 -36.24 -12.50
CA ILE A 112 2.65 -37.31 -12.72
C ILE A 112 1.67 -37.39 -11.53
N CYS A 113 2.18 -37.31 -10.30
CA CYS A 113 1.37 -37.31 -9.09
C CYS A 113 0.45 -36.07 -8.99
N LEU A 114 0.93 -34.89 -9.40
CA LEU A 114 0.10 -33.68 -9.50
C LEU A 114 -0.99 -33.80 -10.57
N ALA A 115 -0.69 -34.44 -11.71
CA ALA A 115 -1.71 -34.74 -12.72
C ALA A 115 -2.78 -35.72 -12.18
N LEU A 116 -2.38 -36.74 -11.40
CA LEU A 116 -3.29 -37.66 -10.71
C LEU A 116 -4.17 -36.93 -9.68
N ALA A 117 -3.59 -36.04 -8.86
CA ALA A 117 -4.32 -35.25 -7.88
C ALA A 117 -5.35 -34.31 -8.54
N ALA A 118 -4.94 -33.59 -9.59
CA ALA A 118 -5.83 -32.75 -10.38
C ALA A 118 -6.96 -33.54 -11.06
N LEU A 119 -6.68 -34.79 -11.48
CA LEU A 119 -7.70 -35.67 -12.07
C LEU A 119 -8.72 -36.12 -11.02
N ALA A 120 -8.27 -36.50 -9.82
CA ALA A 120 -9.13 -36.87 -8.71
C ALA A 120 -10.07 -35.73 -8.27
N LEU A 121 -9.62 -34.47 -8.38
CA LEU A 121 -10.44 -33.30 -8.09
C LEU A 121 -11.64 -33.13 -9.06
N ARG A 122 -11.47 -33.52 -10.34
CA ARG A 122 -12.50 -33.32 -11.38
C ARG A 122 -13.32 -34.57 -11.71
N ALA A 123 -12.79 -35.77 -11.51
CA ALA A 123 -13.45 -37.02 -11.87
C ALA A 123 -14.68 -37.31 -10.97
N GLU A 124 -15.70 -38.00 -11.51
CA GLU A 124 -16.91 -38.36 -10.76
C GLU A 124 -16.64 -39.35 -9.61
N GLY A 125 -15.60 -40.17 -9.73
CA GLY A 125 -15.15 -41.11 -8.68
C GLY A 125 -14.28 -40.49 -7.59
N GLY A 126 -13.94 -39.19 -7.70
CA GLY A 126 -13.28 -38.42 -6.64
C GLY A 126 -11.99 -39.02 -6.09
N VAL A 127 -11.76 -38.80 -4.79
CA VAL A 127 -10.60 -39.34 -4.06
C VAL A 127 -10.77 -40.83 -3.78
N ASP A 128 -12.01 -41.28 -3.53
CA ASP A 128 -12.30 -42.69 -3.22
C ASP A 128 -11.91 -43.64 -4.37
N GLY A 129 -12.17 -43.23 -5.62
CA GLY A 129 -11.78 -43.99 -6.81
C GLY A 129 -10.27 -44.08 -7.00
N LEU A 130 -9.51 -43.06 -6.58
CA LEU A 130 -8.04 -43.09 -6.57
C LEU A 130 -7.52 -44.05 -5.49
N PHE A 131 -8.05 -43.97 -4.27
CA PHE A 131 -7.65 -44.83 -3.15
C PHE A 131 -7.93 -46.31 -3.38
N ALA A 132 -9.03 -46.64 -4.07
CA ALA A 132 -9.35 -48.01 -4.46
C ALA A 132 -8.30 -48.63 -5.41
N ARG A 133 -7.64 -47.81 -6.25
CA ARG A 133 -6.71 -48.27 -7.30
C ARG A 133 -5.24 -48.11 -6.94
N MET A 134 -4.90 -47.33 -5.92
CA MET A 134 -3.52 -47.02 -5.55
C MET A 134 -2.81 -48.11 -4.71
N GLN A 135 -3.53 -49.14 -4.24
CA GLN A 135 -2.99 -50.22 -3.39
C GLN A 135 -1.84 -51.02 -4.04
N HIS A 136 -1.67 -50.90 -5.36
CA HIS A 136 -0.63 -51.59 -6.13
C HIS A 136 0.58 -50.71 -6.50
N LEU A 137 0.63 -49.46 -6.04
CA LEU A 137 1.76 -48.57 -6.25
C LEU A 137 2.92 -48.91 -5.29
N PRO A 138 4.19 -48.79 -5.75
CA PRO A 138 5.35 -48.92 -4.88
C PRO A 138 5.45 -47.75 -3.90
N ASP A 139 5.97 -48.02 -2.69
CA ASP A 139 6.03 -47.07 -1.57
C ASP A 139 6.57 -45.66 -1.93
N PRO A 140 7.63 -45.49 -2.76
CA PRO A 140 8.11 -44.15 -3.13
C PRO A 140 7.11 -43.34 -3.96
N ALA A 141 6.40 -43.98 -4.90
CA ALA A 141 5.38 -43.34 -5.71
C ALA A 141 4.10 -43.08 -4.91
N LEU A 142 3.77 -44.00 -4.00
CA LEU A 142 2.65 -43.85 -3.08
C LEU A 142 2.86 -42.65 -2.14
N LEU A 143 4.04 -42.52 -1.56
CA LEU A 143 4.38 -41.41 -0.66
C LEU A 143 4.37 -40.05 -1.38
N GLU A 144 4.90 -39.99 -2.60
CA GLU A 144 4.86 -38.75 -3.41
C GLU A 144 3.43 -38.37 -3.78
N LEU A 145 2.61 -39.34 -4.21
CA LEU A 145 1.19 -39.11 -4.51
C LEU A 145 0.42 -38.60 -3.28
N LEU A 146 0.64 -39.21 -2.12
CA LEU A 146 0.02 -38.77 -0.87
C LEU A 146 0.53 -37.40 -0.40
N THR A 147 1.74 -36.98 -0.78
CA THR A 147 2.28 -35.65 -0.43
C THR A 147 1.62 -34.54 -1.25
N VAL A 148 1.43 -34.76 -2.56
CA VAL A 148 0.88 -33.72 -3.45
C VAL A 148 -0.65 -33.64 -3.45
N LEU A 149 -1.34 -34.71 -3.03
CA LEU A 149 -2.79 -34.78 -3.07
C LEU A 149 -3.48 -33.69 -2.20
N PRO A 150 -3.02 -33.41 -0.97
CA PRO A 150 -3.55 -32.30 -0.17
C PRO A 150 -3.20 -30.91 -0.72
N GLU A 151 -2.14 -30.76 -1.51
CA GLU A 151 -1.73 -29.47 -2.08
C GLU A 151 -2.77 -28.90 -3.06
N GLU A 152 -3.56 -29.74 -3.73
CA GLU A 152 -4.66 -29.29 -4.61
C GLU A 152 -5.83 -28.66 -3.82
N VAL A 153 -5.92 -28.87 -2.49
CA VAL A 153 -6.86 -28.14 -1.61
C VAL A 153 -6.32 -26.74 -1.29
N ALA A 154 -5.01 -26.60 -1.11
CA ALA A 154 -4.37 -25.36 -0.67
C ALA A 154 -4.17 -24.31 -1.79
N GLN A 155 -4.26 -24.70 -3.07
CA GLN A 155 -4.16 -23.81 -4.25
C GLN A 155 -5.29 -22.75 -4.38
N ASP A 156 -6.12 -22.57 -3.36
CA ASP A 156 -7.18 -21.54 -3.28
C ASP A 156 -6.63 -20.11 -3.15
N GLN A 157 -5.38 -19.92 -2.69
CA GLN A 157 -4.85 -18.59 -2.33
C GLN A 157 -4.12 -17.84 -3.47
N SER A 158 -3.66 -18.53 -4.52
CA SER A 158 -2.88 -17.90 -5.62
C SER A 158 -3.69 -17.53 -6.86
N GLY A 159 -5.00 -17.78 -6.85
CA GLY A 159 -5.90 -17.47 -7.97
C GLY A 159 -5.83 -18.46 -9.14
N ASP A 160 -6.95 -18.56 -9.87
CA ASP A 160 -7.03 -18.97 -11.27
C ASP A 160 -7.04 -20.48 -11.63
N THR A 161 -7.68 -21.34 -10.84
CA THR A 161 -7.83 -22.77 -11.17
C THR A 161 -9.20 -23.19 -11.73
N GLY A 162 -10.18 -22.28 -11.87
CA GLY A 162 -11.44 -22.53 -12.61
C GLY A 162 -12.35 -23.68 -12.12
N VAL A 163 -12.05 -24.33 -10.98
CA VAL A 163 -12.85 -25.42 -10.40
C VAL A 163 -13.92 -24.86 -9.46
N ASN A 164 -15.15 -25.39 -9.55
CA ASN A 164 -16.29 -25.02 -8.69
C ASN A 164 -16.00 -25.31 -7.20
N ALA A 165 -16.31 -24.36 -6.31
CA ALA A 165 -16.18 -24.49 -4.85
C ALA A 165 -16.85 -25.77 -4.30
N ALA A 166 -18.00 -26.17 -4.85
CA ALA A 166 -18.69 -27.39 -4.42
C ALA A 166 -17.88 -28.68 -4.68
N ALA A 167 -17.14 -28.73 -5.80
CA ALA A 167 -16.30 -29.88 -6.13
C ALA A 167 -15.08 -29.98 -5.19
N ARG A 168 -14.52 -28.83 -4.78
CA ARG A 168 -13.44 -28.76 -3.78
C ARG A 168 -13.90 -29.18 -2.40
N CYS A 169 -15.04 -28.68 -1.92
CA CYS A 169 -15.58 -29.12 -0.62
C CYS A 169 -15.82 -30.63 -0.57
N ARG A 170 -16.31 -31.23 -1.66
CA ARG A 170 -16.43 -32.69 -1.78
C ARG A 170 -15.06 -33.36 -1.70
N PHE A 171 -14.10 -32.90 -2.49
CA PHE A 171 -12.74 -33.45 -2.52
C PHE A 171 -12.05 -33.39 -1.15
N THR A 172 -12.10 -32.25 -0.45
CA THR A 172 -11.53 -32.10 0.90
C THR A 172 -12.15 -33.08 1.90
N ARG A 173 -13.48 -33.25 1.85
CA ARG A 173 -14.19 -34.20 2.73
C ARG A 173 -13.80 -35.65 2.46
N GLU A 174 -13.74 -36.06 1.20
CA GLU A 174 -13.31 -37.41 0.82
C GLU A 174 -11.84 -37.65 1.18
N LEU A 175 -10.98 -36.66 0.98
CA LEU A 175 -9.56 -36.72 1.36
C LEU A 175 -9.38 -36.94 2.87
N LEU A 176 -10.08 -36.16 3.71
CA LEU A 176 -10.00 -36.29 5.17
C LEU A 176 -10.55 -37.62 5.67
N ALA A 177 -11.50 -38.25 4.98
CA ALA A 177 -11.99 -39.58 5.34
C ALA A 177 -10.88 -40.67 5.29
N HIS A 178 -9.88 -40.51 4.42
CA HIS A 178 -8.74 -41.43 4.31
C HIS A 178 -7.54 -41.09 5.20
N ALA A 179 -7.58 -39.97 5.95
CA ALA A 179 -6.48 -39.54 6.82
C ALA A 179 -5.99 -40.63 7.80
N PRO A 180 -6.85 -41.41 8.49
CA PRO A 180 -6.38 -42.45 9.41
C PRO A 180 -5.56 -43.56 8.74
N ALA A 181 -5.88 -43.91 7.49
CA ALA A 181 -5.14 -44.92 6.73
C ALA A 181 -3.75 -44.39 6.33
N VAL A 182 -3.68 -43.12 5.94
CA VAL A 182 -2.42 -42.45 5.58
C VAL A 182 -1.51 -42.28 6.80
N LEU A 183 -2.04 -41.88 7.95
CA LEU A 183 -1.26 -41.77 9.19
C LEU A 183 -0.65 -43.11 9.62
N LYS A 184 -1.41 -44.21 9.50
CA LYS A 184 -0.90 -45.58 9.76
C LYS A 184 0.21 -45.97 8.78
N PHE A 185 0.07 -45.61 7.50
CA PHE A 185 1.11 -45.84 6.49
C PHE A 185 2.38 -45.04 6.80
N LEU A 186 2.26 -43.75 7.15
CA LEU A 186 3.41 -42.90 7.51
C LEU A 186 4.14 -43.43 8.74
N LEU A 187 3.40 -43.91 9.75
CA LEU A 187 3.98 -44.56 10.92
C LEU A 187 4.84 -45.77 10.51
N ALA A 188 4.28 -46.67 9.71
CA ALA A 188 4.99 -47.85 9.24
C ALA A 188 6.25 -47.48 8.42
N GLN A 189 6.21 -46.43 7.61
CA GLN A 189 7.40 -45.95 6.87
C GLN A 189 8.45 -45.32 7.79
N SER A 190 8.05 -44.69 8.89
CA SER A 190 8.97 -44.07 9.86
C SER A 190 9.75 -45.10 10.70
N GLU A 191 9.18 -46.29 10.93
CA GLU A 191 9.77 -47.37 11.73
C GLU A 191 10.65 -48.34 10.92
N LYS A 192 10.64 -48.23 9.58
CA LYS A 192 11.41 -49.14 8.72
C LYS A 192 12.92 -48.96 8.88
N PRO A 193 13.69 -50.07 9.02
CA PRO A 193 15.14 -50.01 9.14
C PRO A 193 15.82 -49.48 7.86
N ASP A 194 17.07 -49.05 8.04
CA ASP A 194 17.89 -48.50 6.96
C ASP A 194 18.22 -49.57 5.90
N GLY A 195 18.23 -49.18 4.62
CA GLY A 195 18.66 -50.06 3.52
C GLY A 195 17.64 -51.06 2.92
N ALA A 196 16.39 -51.11 3.40
CA ALA A 196 15.38 -52.05 2.87
C ALA A 196 15.06 -51.87 1.35
N ASP A 197 15.17 -50.65 0.82
CA ASP A 197 14.77 -50.28 -0.56
C ASP A 197 15.82 -49.43 -1.31
N GLY A 198 17.08 -49.38 -0.83
CA GLY A 198 18.15 -48.56 -1.45
C GLY A 198 18.05 -47.04 -1.25
N VAL A 199 17.04 -46.54 -0.54
CA VAL A 199 16.89 -45.14 -0.11
C VAL A 199 17.48 -44.97 1.30
N SER A 200 18.28 -43.92 1.53
CA SER A 200 18.83 -43.62 2.86
C SER A 200 17.74 -43.27 3.87
N LEU A 201 17.92 -43.66 5.13
CA LEU A 201 16.99 -43.33 6.22
C LEU A 201 16.69 -41.83 6.30
N HIS A 202 17.69 -40.97 6.08
CA HIS A 202 17.51 -39.52 6.09
C HIS A 202 16.58 -38.99 5.00
N GLU A 203 16.70 -39.51 3.77
CA GLU A 203 15.83 -39.12 2.66
C GLU A 203 14.41 -39.66 2.86
N ARG A 204 14.27 -40.86 3.43
CA ARG A 204 12.97 -41.41 3.82
C ARG A 204 12.29 -40.54 4.88
N SER A 205 12.99 -40.20 5.96
CA SER A 205 12.46 -39.34 7.02
C SER A 205 12.00 -38.00 6.48
N ARG A 206 12.78 -37.38 5.60
CA ARG A 206 12.42 -36.12 4.92
C ARG A 206 11.13 -36.24 4.10
N ARG A 207 10.95 -37.33 3.34
CA ARG A 207 9.72 -37.56 2.55
C ARG A 207 8.50 -37.85 3.44
N VAL A 208 8.68 -38.61 4.53
CA VAL A 208 7.62 -38.87 5.52
C VAL A 208 7.16 -37.55 6.15
N LEU A 209 8.09 -36.68 6.54
CA LEU A 209 7.76 -35.37 7.12
C LEU A 209 7.08 -34.42 6.12
N ARG A 210 7.50 -34.41 4.84
CA ARG A 210 6.81 -33.62 3.80
C ARG A 210 5.39 -34.10 3.56
N CYS A 211 5.19 -35.41 3.50
CA CYS A 211 3.85 -35.97 3.41
C CYS A 211 3.05 -35.55 4.65
N LEU A 212 3.58 -35.73 5.86
CA LEU A 212 2.90 -35.32 7.09
C LEU A 212 2.51 -33.83 7.05
N LEU A 213 3.42 -32.94 6.66
CA LEU A 213 3.16 -31.51 6.54
C LEU A 213 1.95 -31.20 5.64
N SER A 214 1.89 -31.81 4.45
CA SER A 214 0.77 -31.59 3.51
C SER A 214 -0.59 -31.99 4.11
N TRP A 215 -0.62 -33.07 4.89
CA TRP A 215 -1.84 -33.55 5.54
C TRP A 215 -2.20 -32.74 6.78
N VAL A 216 -1.21 -32.25 7.53
CA VAL A 216 -1.43 -31.31 8.64
C VAL A 216 -2.08 -30.04 8.10
N ARG A 217 -1.58 -29.46 7.00
CA ARG A 217 -2.16 -28.25 6.37
C ARG A 217 -3.65 -28.35 6.01
N VAL A 218 -4.14 -29.56 5.71
CA VAL A 218 -5.56 -29.81 5.40
C VAL A 218 -6.40 -30.18 6.64
N GLY A 219 -5.77 -30.33 7.82
CA GLY A 219 -6.46 -30.59 9.09
C GLY A 219 -6.68 -32.07 9.39
N CYS A 220 -5.71 -32.94 9.10
CA CYS A 220 -5.83 -34.39 9.27
C CYS A 220 -6.11 -34.87 10.71
N PHE A 221 -5.83 -34.06 11.74
CA PHE A 221 -6.08 -34.39 13.14
C PHE A 221 -7.33 -33.70 13.72
N SER A 222 -8.16 -33.06 12.91
CA SER A 222 -9.33 -32.26 13.32
C SER A 222 -10.41 -33.00 14.16
N GLY A 223 -10.31 -34.32 14.32
CA GLY A 223 -11.18 -35.13 15.17
C GLY A 223 -10.51 -35.79 16.38
N MET A 224 -9.23 -35.57 16.63
CA MET A 224 -8.50 -36.20 17.75
C MET A 224 -8.41 -35.26 18.97
N PRO A 225 -8.60 -35.76 20.21
CA PRO A 225 -8.35 -34.99 21.42
C PRO A 225 -6.88 -34.56 21.53
N GLY A 226 -6.61 -33.35 22.02
CA GLY A 226 -5.24 -32.81 22.11
C GLY A 226 -4.25 -33.66 22.90
N ALA A 227 -4.69 -34.32 23.97
CA ALA A 227 -3.84 -35.20 24.78
C ALA A 227 -3.38 -36.45 24.02
N GLU A 228 -4.24 -37.03 23.18
CA GLU A 228 -3.92 -38.17 22.33
C GLU A 228 -3.02 -37.75 21.16
N LEU A 229 -3.25 -36.55 20.62
CA LEU A 229 -2.40 -35.96 19.59
C LEU A 229 -0.98 -35.72 20.10
N ALA A 230 -0.83 -35.12 21.30
CA ALA A 230 0.47 -34.86 21.91
C ALA A 230 1.31 -36.12 22.16
N ALA A 231 0.65 -37.26 22.44
CA ALA A 231 1.28 -38.56 22.64
C ALA A 231 1.48 -39.35 21.33
N HIS A 232 1.05 -38.82 20.18
CA HIS A 232 1.06 -39.55 18.92
C HIS A 232 2.51 -39.86 18.47
N PRO A 233 2.82 -41.09 18.05
CA PRO A 233 4.20 -41.48 17.70
C PRO A 233 4.80 -40.66 16.55
N LEU A 234 4.00 -40.23 15.57
CA LEU A 234 4.47 -39.36 14.47
C LEU A 234 4.92 -37.97 14.96
N LEU A 235 4.31 -37.43 16.02
CA LEU A 235 4.76 -36.16 16.61
C LEU A 235 6.08 -36.36 17.37
N THR A 236 6.24 -37.51 18.04
CA THR A 236 7.52 -37.89 18.66
C THR A 236 8.61 -38.06 17.60
N PHE A 237 8.30 -38.68 16.46
CA PHE A 237 9.20 -38.81 15.31
C PHE A 237 9.59 -37.45 14.72
N ALA A 238 8.63 -36.53 14.52
CA ALA A 238 8.90 -35.17 14.05
C ALA A 238 9.79 -34.40 15.03
N PHE A 239 9.52 -34.51 16.34
CA PHE A 239 10.34 -33.88 17.38
C PHE A 239 11.78 -34.39 17.38
N ASN A 240 11.98 -35.71 17.31
CA ASN A 240 13.31 -36.31 17.26
C ASN A 240 14.06 -35.95 15.97
N SER A 241 13.34 -35.71 14.87
CA SER A 241 13.93 -35.29 13.60
C SER A 241 14.53 -33.87 13.63
N LEU A 242 14.25 -33.07 14.67
CA LEU A 242 14.91 -31.79 14.92
C LEU A 242 16.40 -31.93 15.26
N GLN A 243 16.85 -33.10 15.73
CA GLN A 243 18.27 -33.35 16.02
C GLN A 243 19.07 -33.71 14.76
N VAL A 244 18.40 -33.92 13.62
CA VAL A 244 19.00 -34.43 12.39
C VAL A 244 19.02 -33.32 11.32
N SER A 245 20.22 -32.92 10.91
CA SER A 245 20.44 -31.76 10.01
C SER A 245 19.74 -31.87 8.65
N SER A 246 19.58 -33.07 8.11
CA SER A 246 18.94 -33.30 6.80
C SER A 246 17.41 -33.18 6.83
N SER A 247 16.78 -33.40 7.98
CA SER A 247 15.33 -33.32 8.17
C SER A 247 14.87 -32.08 8.96
N PHE A 248 15.81 -31.33 9.53
CA PHE A 248 15.54 -30.19 10.42
C PHE A 248 14.50 -29.21 9.84
N ASP A 249 14.71 -28.70 8.62
CA ASP A 249 13.83 -27.69 8.01
C ASP A 249 12.37 -28.15 7.93
N VAL A 250 12.16 -29.37 7.41
CA VAL A 250 10.83 -29.94 7.25
C VAL A 250 10.22 -30.28 8.61
N ALA A 251 11.03 -30.72 9.57
CA ALA A 251 10.57 -30.97 10.93
C ALA A 251 10.11 -29.68 11.63
N ILE A 252 10.83 -28.57 11.47
CA ILE A 252 10.40 -27.25 11.98
C ILE A 252 9.06 -26.86 11.35
N GLU A 253 8.93 -26.92 10.02
CA GLU A 253 7.68 -26.59 9.33
C GLU A 253 6.49 -27.43 9.84
N VAL A 254 6.67 -28.75 9.99
CA VAL A 254 5.64 -29.66 10.52
C VAL A 254 5.23 -29.24 11.93
N MET A 255 6.20 -28.95 12.80
CA MET A 255 5.92 -28.64 14.19
C MET A 255 5.27 -27.26 14.35
N THR A 256 5.70 -26.27 13.57
CA THR A 256 5.08 -24.95 13.51
C THR A 256 3.62 -25.04 13.04
N GLU A 257 3.35 -25.75 11.94
CA GLU A 257 1.99 -25.92 11.41
C GLU A 257 1.07 -26.67 12.40
N LEU A 258 1.60 -27.67 13.09
CA LEU A 258 0.85 -28.38 14.14
C LEU A 258 0.50 -27.44 15.31
N VAL A 259 1.44 -26.62 15.75
CA VAL A 259 1.22 -25.70 16.87
C VAL A 259 0.21 -24.61 16.51
N SER A 260 0.25 -24.08 15.28
CA SER A 260 -0.64 -23.00 14.83
C SER A 260 -2.09 -23.47 14.65
N GLN A 261 -2.32 -24.73 14.26
CA GLN A 261 -3.66 -25.24 13.97
C GLN A 261 -4.40 -25.84 15.17
N TYR A 262 -3.68 -26.43 16.15
CA TYR A 262 -4.31 -27.20 17.24
C TYR A 262 -4.10 -26.55 18.60
N GLN A 263 -5.19 -26.04 19.20
CA GLN A 263 -5.17 -25.24 20.44
C GLN A 263 -4.57 -25.94 21.67
N ASP A 264 -4.62 -27.28 21.73
CA ASP A 264 -4.15 -28.05 22.89
C ASP A 264 -2.64 -28.41 22.81
N LEU A 265 -2.02 -28.30 21.63
CA LEU A 265 -0.61 -28.66 21.44
C LEU A 265 0.39 -27.70 22.09
N PRO A 266 0.20 -26.37 22.11
CA PRO A 266 1.12 -25.44 22.76
C PRO A 266 1.46 -25.83 24.21
N GLN A 267 0.50 -26.33 24.98
CA GLN A 267 0.74 -26.79 26.36
C GLN A 267 1.70 -27.98 26.42
N ALA A 268 1.54 -28.96 25.52
CA ALA A 268 2.43 -30.11 25.44
C ALA A 268 3.84 -29.72 24.98
N PHE A 269 3.96 -28.74 24.07
CA PHE A 269 5.25 -28.21 23.63
C PHE A 269 5.95 -27.37 24.70
N LEU A 270 5.22 -26.57 25.46
CA LEU A 270 5.76 -25.82 26.60
C LEU A 270 6.42 -26.76 27.62
N SER A 271 5.89 -27.96 27.83
CA SER A 271 6.53 -28.97 28.69
C SER A 271 7.91 -29.41 28.21
N LYS A 272 8.17 -29.33 26.90
CA LYS A 272 9.43 -29.72 26.25
C LYS A 272 10.39 -28.54 26.05
N ILE A 273 9.99 -27.31 26.38
CA ILE A 273 10.79 -26.11 26.08
C ILE A 273 12.16 -26.12 26.75
N LEU A 274 12.25 -26.65 27.97
CA LEU A 274 13.52 -26.79 28.69
C LEU A 274 14.49 -27.69 27.91
N HIS A 275 13.98 -28.78 27.33
CA HIS A 275 14.81 -29.66 26.49
C HIS A 275 15.26 -28.95 25.22
N ILE A 276 14.36 -28.23 24.54
CA ILE A 276 14.71 -27.45 23.33
C ILE A 276 15.80 -26.42 23.65
N ARG A 277 15.64 -25.69 24.75
CA ARG A 277 16.61 -24.67 25.19
C ARG A 277 17.98 -25.28 25.46
N GLU A 278 18.05 -26.28 26.34
CA GLU A 278 19.32 -26.83 26.82
C GLU A 278 20.04 -27.70 25.78
N VAL A 279 19.30 -28.51 25.02
CA VAL A 279 19.88 -29.54 24.14
C VAL A 279 20.02 -29.06 22.69
N LEU A 280 19.15 -28.17 22.20
CA LEU A 280 19.16 -27.73 20.81
C LEU A 280 19.68 -26.29 20.67
N LEU A 281 19.09 -25.35 21.40
CA LEU A 281 19.37 -23.91 21.22
C LEU A 281 20.74 -23.49 21.75
N LEU A 282 21.11 -23.84 22.99
CA LEU A 282 22.40 -23.45 23.56
C LEU A 282 23.61 -23.96 22.73
N PRO A 283 23.64 -25.23 22.27
CA PRO A 283 24.69 -25.69 21.36
C PRO A 283 24.67 -24.97 20.00
N ALA A 284 23.49 -24.67 19.45
CA ALA A 284 23.37 -23.95 18.19
C ALA A 284 23.90 -22.52 18.28
N LEU A 285 23.65 -21.82 19.40
CA LEU A 285 24.21 -20.50 19.70
C LEU A 285 25.73 -20.54 19.84
N ALA A 286 26.27 -21.55 20.55
CA ALA A 286 27.72 -21.73 20.69
C ALA A 286 28.41 -22.00 19.34
N ASN A 287 27.77 -22.78 18.47
CA ASN A 287 28.25 -23.10 17.13
C ASN A 287 27.92 -22.02 16.07
N ARG A 288 27.21 -20.95 16.45
CA ARG A 288 26.70 -19.89 15.56
C ARG A 288 25.97 -20.44 14.32
N SER A 289 25.16 -21.48 14.50
CA SER A 289 24.38 -22.06 13.41
C SER A 289 23.09 -21.26 13.20
N GLU A 290 23.17 -20.20 12.40
CA GLU A 290 22.05 -19.28 12.16
C GLU A 290 20.79 -19.99 11.68
N LYS A 291 20.94 -20.96 10.78
CA LYS A 291 19.83 -21.75 10.25
C LYS A 291 19.07 -22.51 11.34
N VAL A 292 19.79 -23.13 12.29
CA VAL A 292 19.18 -23.87 13.40
C VAL A 292 18.55 -22.91 14.40
N ILE A 293 19.22 -21.79 14.69
CA ILE A 293 18.69 -20.75 15.58
C ILE A 293 17.39 -20.19 14.99
N ALA A 294 17.37 -19.78 13.73
CA ALA A 294 16.19 -19.22 13.06
C ALA A 294 15.00 -20.19 13.08
N GLY A 295 15.22 -21.47 12.76
CA GLY A 295 14.17 -22.49 12.81
C GLY A 295 13.61 -22.71 14.21
N LEU A 296 14.48 -22.83 15.23
CA LEU A 296 14.05 -22.98 16.62
C LEU A 296 13.34 -21.73 17.14
N THR A 297 13.84 -20.54 16.81
CA THR A 297 13.19 -19.26 17.16
C THR A 297 11.78 -19.20 16.60
N SER A 298 11.60 -19.53 15.31
CA SER A 298 10.30 -19.55 14.65
C SER A 298 9.32 -20.49 15.36
N LEU A 299 9.75 -21.72 15.68
CA LEU A 299 8.92 -22.68 16.42
C LEU A 299 8.55 -22.17 17.82
N MET A 300 9.50 -21.59 18.55
CA MET A 300 9.28 -21.06 19.90
C MET A 300 8.31 -19.86 19.88
N CYS A 301 8.44 -18.95 18.91
CA CYS A 301 7.52 -17.84 18.71
C CYS A 301 6.10 -18.33 18.43
N GLU A 302 5.95 -19.32 17.54
CA GLU A 302 4.65 -19.90 17.19
C GLU A 302 3.97 -20.59 18.37
N VAL A 303 4.73 -21.31 19.22
CA VAL A 303 4.22 -21.88 20.48
C VAL A 303 3.69 -20.78 21.41
N GLY A 304 4.39 -19.65 21.49
CA GLY A 304 3.96 -18.52 22.30
C GLY A 304 2.74 -17.79 21.72
N LEU A 305 2.68 -17.62 20.40
CA LEU A 305 1.60 -16.94 19.68
C LEU A 305 0.29 -17.75 19.64
N ALA A 306 0.38 -19.08 19.55
CA ALA A 306 -0.79 -19.94 19.56
C ALA A 306 -1.49 -19.99 20.93
N ALA A 307 -0.76 -19.75 22.03
CA ALA A 307 -1.31 -19.77 23.39
C ALA A 307 -0.71 -18.69 24.32
N PRO A 308 -0.96 -17.39 24.04
CA PRO A 308 -0.40 -16.29 24.82
C PRO A 308 -0.88 -16.31 26.28
N ALA A 309 -2.09 -16.80 26.52
CA ALA A 309 -2.66 -16.95 27.86
C ALA A 309 -1.82 -17.87 28.75
N LEU A 310 -1.31 -18.99 28.22
CA LEU A 310 -0.47 -19.94 28.95
C LEU A 310 0.91 -19.36 29.28
N VAL A 311 1.47 -18.56 28.36
CA VAL A 311 2.73 -17.85 28.61
C VAL A 311 2.53 -16.81 29.72
N ALA A 312 1.41 -16.08 29.66
CA ALA A 312 1.03 -15.10 30.66
C ALA A 312 0.58 -15.70 32.02
N GLU A 313 0.60 -17.03 32.20
CA GLU A 313 0.47 -17.62 33.54
C GLU A 313 1.79 -17.57 34.32
N GLY A 314 2.93 -17.28 33.66
CA GLY A 314 4.22 -17.12 34.32
C GLY A 314 4.80 -18.42 34.90
N SER A 315 4.46 -19.57 34.31
CA SER A 315 5.04 -20.85 34.71
C SER A 315 6.57 -20.87 34.46
N ASN A 316 7.31 -21.74 35.16
CA ASN A 316 8.75 -21.90 34.95
C ASN A 316 9.11 -22.21 33.48
N GLN A 317 8.22 -22.90 32.76
CA GLN A 317 8.37 -23.22 31.34
C GLN A 317 8.16 -21.97 30.47
N ALA A 318 7.16 -21.15 30.77
CA ALA A 318 6.92 -19.88 30.08
C ALA A 318 8.10 -18.90 30.25
N ILE A 319 8.65 -18.80 31.47
CA ILE A 319 9.83 -17.96 31.71
C ILE A 319 11.06 -18.51 30.96
N ALA A 320 11.22 -19.83 30.88
CA ALA A 320 12.29 -20.46 30.11
C ALA A 320 12.15 -20.23 28.59
N LEU A 321 10.92 -20.19 28.06
CA LEU A 321 10.62 -19.80 26.69
C LEU A 321 11.05 -18.34 26.43
N SER A 322 10.66 -17.42 27.30
CA SER A 322 11.03 -16.00 27.19
C SER A 322 12.55 -15.78 27.29
N ASP A 323 13.24 -16.47 28.21
CA ASP A 323 14.71 -16.42 28.31
C ASP A 323 15.40 -16.97 27.04
N ALA A 324 14.87 -18.06 26.47
CA ALA A 324 15.38 -18.61 25.21
C ALA A 324 15.23 -17.61 24.05
N LEU A 325 14.06 -16.98 23.91
CA LEU A 325 13.80 -15.98 22.88
C LEU A 325 14.62 -14.70 23.09
N LEU A 326 14.86 -14.26 24.33
CA LEU A 326 15.76 -13.15 24.64
C LEU A 326 17.19 -13.42 24.15
N ARG A 327 17.69 -14.65 24.32
CA ARG A 327 19.00 -15.06 23.80
C ARG A 327 19.05 -15.06 22.28
N CYS A 328 17.94 -15.41 21.61
CA CYS A 328 17.82 -15.33 20.15
C CYS A 328 17.85 -13.88 19.64
N ILE A 329 17.23 -12.93 20.34
CA ILE A 329 17.34 -11.50 20.00
C ILE A 329 18.76 -11.01 20.19
N ALA A 330 19.38 -11.33 21.33
CA ALA A 330 20.73 -10.89 21.64
C ALA A 330 21.80 -11.49 20.71
N PHE A 331 21.46 -12.49 19.90
CA PHE A 331 22.36 -13.10 18.93
C PHE A 331 22.66 -12.12 17.78
N SER A 332 23.95 -11.87 17.56
CA SER A 332 24.41 -10.99 16.49
C SER A 332 24.45 -11.68 15.13
N SER A 333 23.32 -11.66 14.40
CA SER A 333 23.24 -12.02 12.97
C SER A 333 23.49 -10.81 12.06
N GLU A 334 23.93 -11.05 10.82
CA GLU A 334 24.20 -10.01 9.81
C GLU A 334 22.92 -9.37 9.24
N ASP A 335 21.81 -10.12 9.13
CA ASP A 335 20.59 -9.66 8.45
C ASP A 335 19.43 -9.27 9.39
N TRP A 336 19.64 -9.29 10.72
CA TRP A 336 18.61 -9.03 11.75
C TRP A 336 17.37 -9.94 11.72
N GLU A 337 17.21 -10.84 10.73
CA GLU A 337 16.04 -11.72 10.53
C GLU A 337 15.63 -12.50 11.78
N ILE A 338 16.60 -13.07 12.51
CA ILE A 338 16.33 -13.82 13.74
C ILE A 338 15.68 -12.93 14.80
N ALA A 339 16.20 -11.72 15.01
CA ALA A 339 15.63 -10.79 15.98
C ALA A 339 14.25 -10.29 15.51
N ASP A 340 14.13 -9.96 14.23
CA ASP A 340 12.88 -9.47 13.62
C ASP A 340 11.74 -10.49 13.74
N SER A 341 12.02 -11.78 13.52
CA SER A 341 11.04 -12.87 13.64
C SER A 341 10.43 -13.01 15.04
N THR A 342 11.09 -12.48 16.08
CA THR A 342 10.58 -12.54 17.46
C THR A 342 9.63 -11.41 17.83
N LEU A 343 9.62 -10.31 17.07
CA LEU A 343 8.93 -9.08 17.47
C LEU A 343 7.42 -9.30 17.63
N GLN A 344 6.79 -10.04 16.71
CA GLN A 344 5.35 -10.34 16.77
C GLN A 344 4.96 -11.08 18.05
N PHE A 345 5.81 -12.01 18.53
CA PHE A 345 5.60 -12.70 19.80
C PHE A 345 5.61 -11.72 20.97
N TRP A 346 6.59 -10.82 21.02
CA TRP A 346 6.72 -9.86 22.13
C TRP A 346 5.58 -8.83 22.13
N CYS A 347 5.17 -8.32 20.98
CA CYS A 347 4.00 -7.44 20.87
C CYS A 347 2.74 -8.17 21.33
N SER A 348 2.53 -9.42 20.89
CA SER A 348 1.33 -10.20 21.28
C SER A 348 1.30 -10.49 22.79
N LEU A 349 2.45 -10.82 23.39
CA LEU A 349 2.57 -11.01 24.83
C LEU A 349 2.34 -9.69 25.58
N ALA A 350 2.90 -8.58 25.10
CA ALA A 350 2.73 -7.28 25.73
C ALA A 350 1.26 -6.82 25.70
N HIS A 351 0.60 -6.89 24.54
CA HIS A 351 -0.82 -6.61 24.39
C HIS A 351 -1.69 -7.49 25.30
N PHE A 352 -1.36 -8.78 25.43
CA PHE A 352 -2.10 -9.66 26.33
C PHE A 352 -1.94 -9.25 27.81
N LEU A 353 -0.74 -8.80 28.21
CA LEU A 353 -0.48 -8.29 29.55
C LEU A 353 -1.11 -6.90 29.80
N LEU A 354 -1.28 -6.07 28.76
CA LEU A 354 -1.89 -4.74 28.81
C LEU A 354 -3.44 -4.77 28.69
N GLY A 355 -4.03 -5.83 28.13
CA GLY A 355 -5.47 -5.94 27.85
C GLY A 355 -6.41 -5.82 29.06
N ILE A 356 -7.58 -5.21 28.83
CA ILE A 356 -8.48 -4.64 29.86
C ILE A 356 -9.50 -5.64 30.48
N ASP A 357 -9.73 -6.85 29.95
CA ASP A 357 -10.94 -7.61 30.36
C ASP A 357 -10.78 -8.63 31.53
N VAL A 358 -11.46 -8.34 32.65
CA VAL A 358 -12.13 -9.19 33.67
C VAL A 358 -11.37 -9.87 34.86
N GLN A 359 -10.04 -9.99 34.97
CA GLN A 359 -9.42 -10.48 36.24
C GLN A 359 -8.11 -9.77 36.65
N ALA A 360 -8.23 -8.62 37.33
CA ALA A 360 -7.12 -7.72 37.67
C ALA A 360 -6.09 -8.26 38.71
N ALA A 361 -6.51 -9.06 39.70
CA ALA A 361 -5.63 -9.42 40.82
C ALA A 361 -4.54 -10.45 40.48
N LYS A 362 -4.87 -11.49 39.70
CA LYS A 362 -3.89 -12.51 39.25
C LYS A 362 -2.93 -11.93 38.20
N ARG A 363 -3.41 -10.96 37.39
CA ARG A 363 -2.63 -10.34 36.31
C ARG A 363 -1.57 -9.35 36.82
N ASN A 364 -1.82 -8.63 37.91
CA ASN A 364 -0.79 -7.76 38.51
C ASN A 364 0.43 -8.56 39.00
N ALA A 365 0.18 -9.70 39.66
CA ALA A 365 1.25 -10.60 40.08
C ALA A 365 2.03 -11.17 38.87
N THR A 366 1.33 -11.55 37.79
CA THR A 366 2.04 -12.02 36.59
C THR A 366 2.77 -10.90 35.84
N ARG A 367 2.19 -9.70 35.78
CA ARG A 367 2.84 -8.51 35.18
C ARG A 367 4.16 -8.24 35.89
N GLU A 368 4.17 -8.27 37.23
CA GLU A 368 5.39 -8.10 38.04
C GLU A 368 6.47 -9.14 37.72
N LEU A 369 6.09 -10.40 37.43
CA LEU A 369 7.03 -11.45 37.02
C LEU A 369 7.70 -11.16 35.66
N PHE A 370 6.98 -10.53 34.73
CA PHE A 370 7.48 -10.22 33.39
C PHE A 370 8.17 -8.86 33.28
N LEU A 371 8.06 -7.97 34.28
CA LEU A 371 8.76 -6.66 34.25
C LEU A 371 10.28 -6.81 34.06
N PRO A 372 11.01 -7.72 34.77
CA PRO A 372 12.43 -7.93 34.53
C PRO A 372 12.72 -8.45 33.11
N VAL A 373 11.83 -9.30 32.57
CA VAL A 373 11.96 -9.87 31.22
C VAL A 373 11.86 -8.77 30.16
N PHE A 374 10.82 -7.93 30.22
CA PHE A 374 10.67 -6.78 29.30
C PHE A 374 11.75 -5.71 29.50
N SER A 375 12.25 -5.57 30.73
CA SER A 375 13.43 -4.76 31.01
C SER A 375 14.64 -5.31 30.24
N SER A 376 14.98 -6.60 30.38
CA SER A 376 16.09 -7.21 29.63
C SER A 376 15.85 -7.23 28.11
N LEU A 377 14.60 -7.35 27.66
CA LEU A 377 14.23 -7.23 26.26
C LEU A 377 14.62 -5.87 25.71
N LEU A 378 14.30 -4.78 26.42
CA LEU A 378 14.68 -3.43 26.01
C LEU A 378 16.20 -3.31 25.79
N ASP A 379 17.01 -3.86 26.70
CA ASP A 379 18.47 -3.83 26.55
C ASP A 379 18.95 -4.60 25.30
N ALA A 380 18.37 -5.78 25.05
CA ALA A 380 18.70 -6.60 23.89
C ALA A 380 18.29 -5.93 22.57
N LEU A 381 17.09 -5.33 22.52
CA LEU A 381 16.61 -4.59 21.36
C LEU A 381 17.46 -3.36 21.08
N LEU A 382 17.78 -2.58 22.11
CA LEU A 382 18.65 -1.40 21.99
C LEU A 382 20.04 -1.81 21.50
N PHE A 383 20.59 -2.91 22.00
CA PHE A 383 21.88 -3.43 21.53
C PHE A 383 21.85 -3.81 20.05
N ARG A 384 20.83 -4.53 19.60
CA ARG A 384 20.70 -4.94 18.19
C ARG A 384 20.36 -3.80 17.24
N ALA A 385 19.67 -2.76 17.73
CA ALA A 385 19.33 -1.58 16.96
C ALA A 385 20.49 -0.57 16.83
N GLN A 386 21.66 -0.81 17.45
CA GLN A 386 22.83 0.07 17.32
C GLN A 386 23.40 0.09 15.89
N ILE A 387 23.94 1.23 15.50
CA ILE A 387 24.60 1.42 14.21
C ILE A 387 25.96 0.71 14.20
N THR A 388 26.23 -0.07 13.14
CA THR A 388 27.51 -0.74 12.90
C THR A 388 28.54 0.19 12.27
N ASP A 389 29.84 -0.01 12.55
CA ASP A 389 30.90 0.71 11.83
C ASP A 389 31.05 0.14 10.41
N THR A 390 30.31 0.68 9.44
CA THR A 390 30.59 0.42 8.03
C THR A 390 31.48 1.54 7.50
N ASP A 391 32.72 1.18 7.16
CA ASP A 391 33.73 2.08 6.60
C ASP A 391 33.20 2.88 5.41
N GLY A 392 32.92 4.17 5.62
CA GLY A 392 32.71 5.15 4.56
C GLY A 392 31.32 5.24 3.93
N VAL A 393 30.35 4.38 4.29
CA VAL A 393 28.98 4.47 3.78
C VAL A 393 28.06 5.08 4.85
N SER A 394 27.54 6.28 4.56
CA SER A 394 26.73 7.10 5.46
C SER A 394 25.25 6.67 5.55
N THR A 395 24.93 5.40 5.36
CA THR A 395 23.55 4.91 5.36
C THR A 395 23.40 3.68 6.25
N ILE A 396 22.30 3.67 7.02
CA ILE A 396 21.88 2.51 7.82
C ILE A 396 21.68 1.34 6.84
N PRO A 397 22.21 0.13 7.12
CA PRO A 397 21.91 -1.05 6.32
C PRO A 397 20.40 -1.27 6.22
N ASP A 398 19.90 -1.67 5.05
CA ASP A 398 18.45 -1.82 4.81
C ASP A 398 17.79 -2.77 5.83
N GLY A 399 18.48 -3.86 6.22
CA GLY A 399 18.01 -4.77 7.27
C GLY A 399 17.87 -4.10 8.64
N LEU A 400 18.83 -3.27 9.05
CA LEU A 400 18.74 -2.51 10.30
C LEU A 400 17.65 -1.42 10.23
N ALA A 401 17.48 -0.79 9.07
CA ALA A 401 16.42 0.19 8.87
C ALA A 401 15.03 -0.45 9.00
N GLN A 402 14.82 -1.61 8.37
CA GLN A 402 13.58 -2.37 8.48
C GLN A 402 13.33 -2.85 9.92
N PHE A 403 14.35 -3.40 10.59
CA PHE A 403 14.25 -3.82 11.98
C PHE A 403 13.84 -2.65 12.88
N ARG A 404 14.49 -1.47 12.74
CA ARG A 404 14.14 -0.27 13.52
C ARG A 404 12.69 0.16 13.32
N LEU A 405 12.16 0.13 12.09
CA LEU A 405 10.76 0.44 11.80
C LEU A 405 9.82 -0.54 12.52
N ASN A 406 10.15 -1.83 12.53
CA ASN A 406 9.34 -2.86 13.19
C ASN A 406 9.38 -2.77 14.73
N LEU A 407 10.30 -1.99 15.32
CA LEU A 407 10.40 -1.81 16.79
C LEU A 407 9.41 -0.79 17.36
N GLU A 408 8.80 0.08 16.55
CA GLU A 408 8.00 1.22 17.02
C GLU A 408 6.89 0.78 17.99
N GLU A 409 6.06 -0.17 17.57
CA GLU A 409 4.95 -0.72 18.37
C GLU A 409 5.45 -1.37 19.67
N LEU A 410 6.50 -2.19 19.57
CA LEU A 410 7.05 -2.92 20.72
C LEU A 410 7.67 -1.98 21.77
N LEU A 411 8.34 -0.89 21.35
CA LEU A 411 8.91 0.08 22.28
C LEU A 411 7.83 0.82 23.05
N VAL A 412 6.71 1.16 22.39
CA VAL A 412 5.52 1.75 23.04
C VAL A 412 4.93 0.78 24.07
N ASP A 413 4.75 -0.49 23.68
CA ASP A 413 4.26 -1.54 24.56
C ASP A 413 5.15 -1.74 25.79
N ILE A 414 6.47 -1.78 25.61
CA ILE A 414 7.45 -1.87 26.71
C ILE A 414 7.32 -0.66 27.63
N CYS A 415 7.17 0.55 27.07
CA CYS A 415 7.00 1.78 27.85
C CYS A 415 5.71 1.73 28.70
N LEU A 416 4.59 1.26 28.13
CA LEU A 416 3.32 1.08 28.87
C LEU A 416 3.43 0.02 29.97
N LEU A 417 4.18 -1.05 29.74
CA LEU A 417 4.39 -2.13 30.71
C LEU A 417 5.28 -1.72 31.88
N LEU A 418 6.44 -1.11 31.60
CA LEU A 418 7.39 -0.66 32.62
C LEU A 418 6.92 0.61 33.35
N GLY A 419 6.12 1.43 32.66
CA GLY A 419 5.77 2.79 33.07
C GLY A 419 6.81 3.81 32.61
N ALA A 420 6.35 5.00 32.22
CA ALA A 420 7.20 6.04 31.65
C ALA A 420 8.42 6.38 32.54
N PRO A 421 8.30 6.61 33.86
CA PRO A 421 9.46 6.96 34.70
C PRO A 421 10.55 5.88 34.72
N ALA A 422 10.16 4.60 34.78
CA ALA A 422 11.10 3.48 34.80
C ALA A 422 11.78 3.30 33.43
N TYR A 423 11.02 3.44 32.34
CA TYR A 423 11.53 3.38 30.97
C TYR A 423 12.54 4.50 30.70
N ILE A 424 12.19 5.74 31.04
CA ILE A 424 13.06 6.91 30.87
C ILE A 424 14.34 6.78 31.69
N ASN A 425 14.23 6.43 32.98
CA ASN A 425 15.40 6.24 33.83
C ASN A 425 16.31 5.15 33.27
N LYS A 426 15.73 4.09 32.72
CA LYS A 426 16.50 3.02 32.08
C LYS A 426 17.25 3.51 30.84
N LEU A 427 16.62 4.32 29.99
CA LEU A 427 17.29 4.91 28.82
C LEU A 427 18.38 5.92 29.21
N LEU A 428 18.12 6.82 30.17
CA LEU A 428 19.03 7.92 30.47
C LEU A 428 20.12 7.56 31.50
N SER A 429 19.83 6.65 32.43
CA SER A 429 20.78 6.23 33.49
C SER A 429 21.47 4.89 33.21
N GLY A 430 20.90 4.03 32.36
CA GLY A 430 21.44 2.71 32.06
C GLY A 430 22.78 2.69 31.30
N GLY A 431 23.19 3.82 30.71
CA GLY A 431 24.41 3.94 29.93
C GLY A 431 25.67 4.31 30.73
N GLY A 432 25.57 4.53 32.05
CA GLY A 432 26.73 4.91 32.88
C GLY A 432 27.45 6.16 32.35
N TRP A 433 26.71 7.10 31.77
CA TRP A 433 27.23 8.32 31.16
C TRP A 433 27.81 9.22 32.24
N GLY A 434 29.10 9.03 32.55
CA GLY A 434 29.83 9.99 33.36
C GLY A 434 29.79 11.34 32.65
N LEU A 435 29.41 12.40 33.37
CA LEU A 435 29.56 13.79 32.92
C LEU A 435 31.05 14.18 32.73
N SER A 436 31.98 13.23 32.91
CA SER A 436 33.39 13.34 32.59
C SER A 436 33.64 13.00 31.12
N THR A 437 34.43 13.84 30.47
CA THR A 437 34.80 13.87 29.04
C THR A 437 35.54 12.62 28.49
N GLN A 438 35.51 11.47 29.17
CA GLN A 438 36.07 10.23 28.63
C GLN A 438 35.12 9.64 27.58
N SER A 439 35.55 9.69 26.31
CA SER A 439 34.92 9.15 25.08
C SER A 439 33.43 8.78 25.17
N ILE A 440 32.55 9.71 24.79
CA ILE A 440 31.10 9.49 24.72
C ILE A 440 30.77 8.37 23.71
N PRO A 441 30.00 7.32 24.10
CA PRO A 441 29.60 6.24 23.19
C PRO A 441 28.43 6.67 22.30
N TRP A 442 28.70 7.49 21.29
CA TRP A 442 27.67 8.12 20.45
C TRP A 442 26.66 7.17 19.80
N LYS A 443 27.06 5.93 19.47
CA LYS A 443 26.14 4.90 18.92
C LYS A 443 25.08 4.47 19.93
N GLU A 444 25.51 4.31 21.17
CA GLU A 444 24.67 3.92 22.29
C GLU A 444 23.75 5.07 22.70
N VAL A 445 24.23 6.30 22.60
CA VAL A 445 23.43 7.51 22.82
C VAL A 445 22.39 7.64 21.70
N GLU A 446 22.78 7.46 20.44
CA GLU A 446 21.89 7.56 19.28
C GLU A 446 20.69 6.62 19.37
N VAL A 447 20.92 5.32 19.62
CA VAL A 447 19.83 4.33 19.64
C VAL A 447 18.87 4.57 20.81
N ARG A 448 19.37 5.13 21.92
CA ARG A 448 18.52 5.49 23.06
C ARG A 448 17.71 6.75 22.82
N MET A 449 18.26 7.73 22.10
CA MET A 449 17.47 8.88 21.66
C MET A 449 16.41 8.45 20.64
N TYR A 450 16.76 7.54 19.72
CA TYR A 450 15.80 6.92 18.81
C TYR A 450 14.66 6.22 19.58
N ALA A 451 14.98 5.38 20.56
CA ALA A 451 13.96 4.71 21.36
C ALA A 451 13.13 5.67 22.22
N LEU A 452 13.68 6.83 22.60
CA LEU A 452 12.98 7.88 23.34
C LEU A 452 12.03 8.70 22.45
N SER A 453 12.37 8.92 21.17
CA SER A 453 11.49 9.64 20.25
C SER A 453 10.27 8.80 19.86
N MET A 454 10.44 7.49 19.66
CA MET A 454 9.34 6.56 19.30
C MET A 454 8.21 6.52 20.36
N VAL A 455 8.53 6.68 21.64
CA VAL A 455 7.55 6.58 22.74
C VAL A 455 7.04 7.94 23.23
N SER A 456 7.37 9.03 22.54
CA SER A 456 7.14 10.39 23.00
C SER A 456 5.68 10.70 23.30
N ASP A 457 4.75 10.32 22.43
CA ASP A 457 3.31 10.53 22.64
C ASP A 457 2.80 9.81 23.90
N THR A 458 3.31 8.61 24.18
CA THR A 458 2.93 7.83 25.36
C THR A 458 3.42 8.49 26.64
N ILE A 459 4.66 8.98 26.64
CA ILE A 459 5.26 9.67 27.78
C ILE A 459 4.57 11.02 28.04
N LEU A 460 4.25 11.78 26.99
CA LEU A 460 3.57 13.06 27.11
C LEU A 460 2.14 12.91 27.65
N GLN A 461 1.45 11.81 27.33
CA GLN A 461 0.12 11.51 27.88
C GLN A 461 0.15 11.15 29.38
N ASP A 462 1.20 10.47 29.85
CA ASP A 462 1.36 10.11 31.27
C ASP A 462 1.61 11.32 32.18
N GLY A 463 2.15 12.42 31.62
CA GLY A 463 2.37 13.68 32.34
C GLY A 463 3.52 13.66 33.36
N SER A 464 4.37 12.63 33.33
CA SER A 464 5.51 12.48 34.26
C SER A 464 6.59 13.55 34.02
N PRO A 465 7.18 14.14 35.09
CA PRO A 465 8.22 15.15 34.95
C PRO A 465 9.53 14.53 34.44
N LEU A 466 9.98 15.00 33.29
CA LEU A 466 11.22 14.59 32.64
C LEU A 466 12.38 15.52 33.03
N ASP A 467 13.50 14.94 33.46
CA ASP A 467 14.76 15.70 33.56
C ASP A 467 15.48 15.71 32.22
N PHE A 468 15.43 16.86 31.53
CA PHE A 468 16.10 17.07 30.26
C PHE A 468 17.57 17.50 30.40
N SER A 469 18.13 17.54 31.62
CA SER A 469 19.51 17.98 31.87
C SER A 469 20.56 17.24 31.03
N ILE A 470 20.43 15.90 30.94
CA ILE A 470 21.32 15.03 30.17
C ILE A 470 21.20 15.30 28.66
N ILE A 471 19.97 15.45 28.17
CA ILE A 471 19.70 15.75 26.75
C ILE A 471 20.31 17.11 26.40
N MET A 472 20.09 18.12 27.23
CA MET A 472 20.66 19.46 27.02
C MET A 472 22.19 19.48 27.13
N HIS A 473 22.79 18.63 27.98
CA HIS A 473 24.24 18.47 28.04
C HIS A 473 24.80 18.00 26.70
N PHE A 474 24.21 16.97 26.07
CA PHE A 474 24.63 16.52 24.75
C PHE A 474 24.33 17.54 23.65
N VAL A 475 23.18 18.21 23.68
CA VAL A 475 22.85 19.29 22.73
C VAL A 475 23.91 20.40 22.78
N ASN A 476 24.34 20.82 23.97
CA ASN A 476 25.39 21.83 24.12
C ASN A 476 26.71 21.36 23.49
N ILE A 477 27.11 20.10 23.70
CA ILE A 477 28.31 19.52 23.08
C ILE A 477 28.16 19.52 21.55
N LEU A 478 27.03 19.03 21.03
CA LEU A 478 26.78 18.94 19.59
C LEU A 478 26.74 20.34 18.94
N SER A 479 26.10 21.32 19.57
CA SER A 479 26.01 22.71 19.08
C SER A 479 27.36 23.42 18.97
N SER A 480 28.36 22.98 19.73
CA SER A 480 29.72 23.56 19.75
C SER A 480 30.67 22.97 18.70
N ARG A 481 30.31 21.87 18.05
CA ARG A 481 31.16 21.16 17.09
C ARG A 481 31.02 21.69 15.67
N THR A 482 32.11 21.72 14.93
CA THR A 482 32.07 22.19 13.54
C THR A 482 31.56 21.09 12.59
N PRO A 483 30.86 21.44 11.49
CA PRO A 483 30.36 20.45 10.52
C PRO A 483 31.45 19.57 9.87
N ALA A 484 32.71 20.00 9.91
CA ALA A 484 33.86 19.25 9.40
C ALA A 484 34.34 18.14 10.35
N GLU A 485 34.00 18.24 11.65
CA GLU A 485 34.28 17.20 12.66
C GLU A 485 33.21 16.10 12.67
N LEU A 486 32.11 16.28 11.92
CA LEU A 486 30.96 15.39 11.85
C LEU A 486 31.17 14.27 10.82
N ASN A 487 32.09 13.34 11.10
CA ASN A 487 32.29 12.14 10.28
C ASN A 487 31.56 10.92 10.88
N GLY A 488 31.07 10.02 10.01
CA GLY A 488 30.47 8.74 10.39
C GLY A 488 29.13 8.87 11.12
N CYS A 489 28.89 8.07 12.15
CA CYS A 489 27.61 7.93 12.88
C CYS A 489 27.01 9.24 13.45
N HIS A 490 27.75 10.35 13.49
CA HIS A 490 27.29 11.60 14.10
C HIS A 490 26.05 12.19 13.41
N PHE A 491 25.86 12.06 12.10
CA PHE A 491 24.63 12.57 11.46
C PHE A 491 23.37 11.79 11.88
N LEU A 492 23.49 10.50 12.22
CA LEU A 492 22.38 9.73 12.77
C LEU A 492 22.09 10.14 14.21
N VAL A 493 23.12 10.51 14.98
CA VAL A 493 22.95 11.16 16.29
C VAL A 493 22.13 12.43 16.12
N TYR A 494 22.50 13.32 15.18
CA TYR A 494 21.74 14.54 14.91
C TYR A 494 20.29 14.27 14.53
N LYS A 495 20.04 13.26 13.69
CA LYS A 495 18.68 12.83 13.34
C LYS A 495 17.89 12.43 14.58
N SER A 496 18.39 11.47 15.37
CA SER A 496 17.68 10.95 16.54
C SER A 496 17.48 12.01 17.63
N PHE A 497 18.46 12.91 17.83
CA PHE A 497 18.28 14.08 18.71
C PHE A 497 17.28 15.10 18.13
N GLY A 498 17.27 15.32 16.81
CA GLY A 498 16.27 16.15 16.15
C GLY A 498 14.85 15.64 16.40
N ASP A 499 14.62 14.33 16.24
CA ASP A 499 13.33 13.70 16.51
C ASP A 499 12.90 13.87 17.98
N VAL A 500 13.83 13.70 18.94
CA VAL A 500 13.58 13.97 20.37
C VAL A 500 13.26 15.45 20.60
N ILE A 501 14.05 16.37 20.05
CA ILE A 501 13.84 17.82 20.25
C ILE A 501 12.49 18.26 19.67
N GLY A 502 12.12 17.75 18.49
CA GLY A 502 10.81 18.03 17.88
C GLY A 502 9.66 17.52 18.74
N SER A 503 9.76 16.28 19.24
CA SER A 503 8.70 15.64 20.03
C SER A 503 8.53 16.25 21.43
N TYR A 504 9.62 16.63 22.09
CA TYR A 504 9.60 17.23 23.44
C TYR A 504 9.81 18.75 23.44
N SER A 505 9.61 19.40 22.30
CA SER A 505 9.83 20.84 22.06
C SER A 505 9.18 21.73 23.12
N LYS A 506 7.90 21.52 23.45
CA LYS A 506 7.18 22.22 24.54
C LYS A 506 7.87 22.16 25.90
N CYS A 507 8.41 21.00 26.25
CA CYS A 507 9.07 20.81 27.53
C CYS A 507 10.46 21.45 27.53
N LEU A 508 11.19 21.30 26.43
CA LEU A 508 12.54 21.85 26.25
C LEU A 508 12.56 23.38 26.16
N SER A 509 11.52 23.97 25.56
CA SER A 509 11.39 25.42 25.36
C SER A 509 10.96 26.19 26.63
N SER A 510 10.59 25.49 27.70
CA SER A 510 10.15 26.09 28.97
C SER A 510 11.22 27.00 29.61
N ALA A 511 12.51 26.70 29.39
CA ALA A 511 13.62 27.50 29.88
C ALA A 511 14.27 28.33 28.77
N LYS A 512 14.25 29.67 28.91
CA LYS A 512 14.85 30.61 27.94
C LYS A 512 16.32 30.31 27.61
N SER A 513 17.08 29.79 28.58
CA SER A 513 18.50 29.43 28.40
C SER A 513 18.73 28.35 27.34
N ASN A 514 17.73 27.52 27.05
CA ASN A 514 17.87 26.36 26.16
C ASN A 514 17.70 26.72 24.68
N ILE A 515 17.02 27.83 24.37
CA ILE A 515 16.63 28.17 23.00
C ILE A 515 17.84 28.35 22.08
N LYS A 516 18.84 29.15 22.49
CA LYS A 516 20.01 29.43 21.65
C LYS A 516 20.82 28.15 21.32
N PRO A 517 21.17 27.28 22.29
CA PRO A 517 21.80 25.99 21.99
C PRO A 517 20.97 25.09 21.06
N LEU A 518 19.65 25.04 21.24
CA LEU A 518 18.75 24.24 20.41
C LEU A 518 18.69 24.74 18.96
N LEU A 519 18.65 26.07 18.75
CA LEU A 519 18.69 26.67 17.41
C LEU A 519 20.04 26.39 16.71
N LEU A 520 21.15 26.53 17.43
CA LEU A 520 22.48 26.22 16.89
C LEU A 520 22.63 24.75 16.54
N PHE A 521 22.09 23.86 17.38
CA PHE A 521 22.03 22.43 17.09
C PHE A 521 21.21 22.11 15.82
N CYS A 522 20.04 22.70 15.67
CA CYS A 522 19.22 22.50 14.47
C CYS A 522 19.97 22.98 13.23
N ALA A 523 20.64 24.14 13.32
CA ALA A 523 21.41 24.68 12.22
C ALA A 523 22.57 23.77 11.77
N SER A 524 23.33 23.20 12.72
CA SER A 524 24.41 22.26 12.38
C SER A 524 23.88 20.94 11.82
N GLY A 525 22.73 20.46 12.31
CA GLY A 525 22.06 19.25 11.79
C GLY A 525 21.45 19.43 10.40
N ILE A 526 20.92 20.61 10.08
CA ILE A 526 20.33 20.94 8.77
C ILE A 526 21.40 20.95 7.66
N ALA A 527 22.64 21.32 7.95
CA ALA A 527 23.71 21.40 6.95
C ALA A 527 24.04 20.05 6.25
N LYS A 528 23.46 18.92 6.68
CA LYS A 528 23.67 17.58 6.10
C LYS A 528 22.34 16.89 5.78
N SER A 529 22.26 16.24 4.62
CA SER A 529 21.01 15.70 4.07
C SER A 529 20.32 14.60 4.90
N VAL A 530 21.08 13.80 5.68
CA VAL A 530 20.49 12.67 6.44
C VAL A 530 19.73 13.14 7.68
N SER A 531 20.20 14.19 8.34
CA SER A 531 19.58 14.80 9.53
C SER A 531 18.69 15.98 9.22
N ALA A 532 18.74 16.52 7.99
CA ALA A 532 18.03 17.73 7.60
C ALA A 532 16.53 17.69 7.91
N ASN A 533 15.84 16.61 7.54
CA ASN A 533 14.40 16.47 7.78
C ASN A 533 14.07 16.56 9.29
N ALA A 534 14.65 15.67 10.11
CA ALA A 534 14.41 15.66 11.56
C ALA A 534 14.74 17.00 12.22
N CYS A 535 15.87 17.62 11.86
CA CYS A 535 16.26 18.91 12.41
C CYS A 535 15.40 20.08 11.90
N SER A 536 14.89 20.04 10.66
CA SER A 536 13.97 21.05 10.12
C SER A 536 12.60 20.99 10.82
N LEU A 537 12.08 19.78 11.06
CA LEU A 537 10.85 19.57 11.81
C LEU A 537 11.01 20.00 13.28
N ALA A 538 12.15 19.67 13.89
CA ALA A 538 12.50 20.12 15.23
C ALA A 538 12.54 21.65 15.32
N LEU A 539 13.19 22.31 14.35
CA LEU A 539 13.22 23.77 14.26
C LEU A 539 11.81 24.35 14.16
N ARG A 540 10.93 23.77 13.33
CA ARG A 540 9.54 24.18 13.22
C ARG A 540 8.80 24.09 14.54
N LYS A 541 8.89 22.94 15.23
CA LYS A 541 8.25 22.76 16.54
C LYS A 541 8.79 23.71 17.60
N LEU A 542 10.09 23.96 17.62
CA LEU A 542 10.68 24.98 18.48
C LEU A 542 10.13 26.38 18.15
N CYS A 543 9.98 26.74 16.88
CA CYS A 543 9.37 28.01 16.46
C CYS A 543 7.90 28.14 16.89
N GLU A 544 7.12 27.07 16.78
CA GLU A 544 5.72 27.01 17.21
C GLU A 544 5.59 27.15 18.74
N ASP A 545 6.36 26.38 19.51
CA ASP A 545 6.20 26.28 20.96
C ASP A 545 6.99 27.33 21.77
N ALA A 546 8.05 27.92 21.21
CA ALA A 546 8.91 28.89 21.89
C ALA A 546 8.78 30.33 21.36
N SER A 547 7.68 30.66 20.67
CA SER A 547 7.47 31.94 20.00
C SER A 547 7.82 33.17 20.87
N SER A 548 7.44 33.16 22.15
CA SER A 548 7.72 34.27 23.09
C SER A 548 9.22 34.55 23.32
N PHE A 549 10.09 33.53 23.20
CA PHE A 549 11.53 33.66 23.46
C PHE A 549 12.37 33.83 22.18
N ILE A 550 11.80 33.50 21.03
CA ILE A 550 12.51 33.56 19.74
C ILE A 550 12.66 35.00 19.22
N HIS A 551 11.86 35.95 19.72
CA HIS A 551 11.95 37.37 19.36
C HIS A 551 13.27 38.08 19.72
N ASP A 552 14.13 37.45 20.52
CA ASP A 552 15.44 38.02 20.83
C ASP A 552 16.24 38.24 19.52
N PRO A 553 16.75 39.46 19.24
CA PRO A 553 17.48 39.75 18.00
C PRO A 553 18.59 38.75 17.68
N GLN A 554 19.27 38.19 18.71
CA GLN A 554 20.30 37.17 18.49
C GLN A 554 19.73 35.86 17.93
N ASN A 555 18.53 35.46 18.37
CA ASN A 555 17.87 34.24 17.89
C ASN A 555 17.34 34.43 16.48
N LEU A 556 16.80 35.62 16.17
CA LEU A 556 16.37 35.97 14.80
C LEU A 556 17.54 35.96 13.80
N GLU A 557 18.71 36.47 14.17
CA GLU A 557 19.90 36.39 13.30
C GLU A 557 20.35 34.94 13.07
N ILE A 558 20.23 34.04 14.05
CA ILE A 558 20.49 32.61 13.84
C ILE A 558 19.50 32.02 12.82
N LEU A 559 18.21 32.37 12.91
CA LEU A 559 17.20 31.92 11.95
C LEU A 559 17.49 32.43 10.53
N PHE A 560 17.89 33.70 10.38
CA PHE A 560 18.30 34.23 9.08
C PHE A 560 19.54 33.53 8.54
N TRP A 561 20.53 33.27 9.39
CA TRP A 561 21.71 32.52 9.01
C TRP A 561 21.38 31.10 8.50
N ILE A 562 20.44 30.40 9.15
CA ILE A 562 19.94 29.11 8.66
C ILE A 562 19.30 29.27 7.28
N SER A 563 18.48 30.30 7.08
CA SER A 563 17.80 30.54 5.80
C SER A 563 18.75 30.89 4.65
N GLU A 564 19.80 31.67 4.94
CA GLU A 564 20.80 32.11 3.97
C GLU A 564 21.73 30.94 3.57
N GLY A 565 22.01 30.00 4.50
CA GLY A 565 22.82 28.81 4.25
C GLY A 565 22.13 27.69 3.43
N MET A 566 20.82 27.79 3.16
CA MET A 566 20.08 26.75 2.42
C MET A 566 20.56 26.58 0.98
N ASP A 567 21.04 27.66 0.34
CA ASP A 567 21.51 27.63 -1.06
C ASP A 567 22.85 26.92 -1.24
N GLU A 568 23.62 26.76 -0.16
CA GLU A 568 24.90 26.05 -0.14
C GLU A 568 24.72 24.54 0.13
N GLY A 569 23.58 24.15 0.71
CA GLY A 569 23.26 22.77 1.09
C GLY A 569 22.51 22.00 -0.01
N ASN A 570 22.88 20.72 -0.20
CA ASN A 570 22.08 19.77 -1.00
C ASN A 570 20.83 19.30 -0.21
N LEU A 571 20.00 20.24 0.24
CA LEU A 571 18.74 19.99 0.93
C LEU A 571 17.66 19.51 -0.04
N ARG A 572 16.68 18.76 0.48
CA ARG A 572 15.46 18.43 -0.24
C ARG A 572 14.50 19.62 -0.20
N ILE A 573 13.58 19.69 -1.16
CA ILE A 573 12.64 20.82 -1.25
C ILE A 573 11.71 20.84 -0.04
N GLU A 574 11.30 19.66 0.45
CA GLU A 574 10.45 19.52 1.63
C GLU A 574 11.12 20.09 2.89
N ASP A 575 12.40 19.82 3.09
CA ASP A 575 13.17 20.35 4.23
C ASP A 575 13.29 21.88 4.16
N GLU A 576 13.50 22.45 2.97
CA GLU A 576 13.50 23.90 2.76
C GLU A 576 12.12 24.53 3.04
N GLU A 577 11.04 23.88 2.61
CA GLU A 577 9.66 24.32 2.88
C GLU A 577 9.38 24.34 4.40
N GLU A 578 9.83 23.33 5.15
CA GLU A 578 9.71 23.26 6.61
C GLU A 578 10.52 24.35 7.33
N ILE A 579 11.74 24.64 6.89
CA ILE A 579 12.57 25.72 7.46
C ILE A 579 11.90 27.09 7.23
N ILE A 580 11.45 27.36 6.01
CA ILE A 580 10.75 28.62 5.70
C ILE A 580 9.47 28.75 6.53
N SER A 581 8.73 27.65 6.68
CA SER A 581 7.53 27.58 7.51
C SER A 581 7.82 27.92 8.98
N ALA A 582 8.88 27.33 9.54
CA ALA A 582 9.36 27.58 10.90
C ALA A 582 9.70 29.05 11.13
N ILE A 583 10.52 29.63 10.25
CA ILE A 583 10.97 31.02 10.37
C ILE A 583 9.79 31.98 10.16
N THR A 584 8.92 31.70 9.19
CA THR A 584 7.72 32.50 8.95
C THR A 584 6.84 32.55 10.20
N HIS A 585 6.62 31.41 10.87
CA HIS A 585 5.84 31.36 12.10
C HIS A 585 6.45 32.22 13.23
N ALA A 586 7.76 32.11 13.43
CA ALA A 586 8.49 32.92 14.41
C ALA A 586 8.44 34.43 14.09
N LEU A 587 8.48 34.80 12.82
CA LEU A 587 8.38 36.20 12.39
C LEU A 587 6.97 36.76 12.54
N CYS A 588 5.94 35.95 12.29
CA CYS A 588 4.54 36.39 12.41
C CYS A 588 4.14 36.74 13.85
N SER A 589 4.80 36.17 14.85
CA SER A 589 4.57 36.50 16.27
C SER A 589 5.27 37.78 16.73
N VAL A 590 6.18 38.37 15.93
CA VAL A 590 6.87 39.63 16.26
C VAL A 590 5.88 40.80 16.31
N LEU A 591 5.84 41.55 17.41
CA LEU A 591 4.90 42.66 17.62
C LEU A 591 5.20 43.93 16.80
N ASP A 592 6.48 44.19 16.48
CA ASP A 592 6.89 45.35 15.68
C ASP A 592 6.57 45.13 14.19
N LYS A 593 5.67 45.96 13.64
CA LYS A 593 5.20 45.85 12.25
C LYS A 593 6.30 46.13 11.22
N GLU A 594 7.17 47.10 11.46
CA GLU A 594 8.23 47.46 10.51
C GLU A 594 9.35 46.41 10.53
N LEU A 595 9.69 45.91 11.72
CA LEU A 595 10.63 44.81 11.85
C LEU A 595 10.09 43.53 11.21
N ARG A 596 8.79 43.24 11.36
CA ARG A 596 8.13 42.08 10.73
C ARG A 596 8.16 42.17 9.20
N LYS A 597 7.79 43.33 8.63
CA LYS A 597 7.80 43.57 7.17
C LYS A 597 9.20 43.40 6.59
N SER A 598 10.19 44.08 7.18
CA SER A 598 11.59 43.98 6.74
C SER A 598 12.14 42.56 6.89
N SER A 599 11.82 41.86 7.98
CA SER A 599 12.24 40.47 8.23
C SER A 599 11.66 39.47 7.24
N LEU A 600 10.36 39.53 6.96
CA LEU A 600 9.71 38.67 5.95
C LEU A 600 10.26 38.95 4.55
N SER A 601 10.57 40.21 4.24
CA SER A 601 11.20 40.58 2.97
C SER A 601 12.65 40.05 2.87
N ARG A 602 13.42 40.08 3.97
CA ARG A 602 14.78 39.52 4.04
C ARG A 602 14.78 38.02 3.81
N LEU A 603 13.85 37.29 4.44
CA LEU A 603 13.72 35.84 4.30
C LEU A 603 13.57 35.38 2.83
N LEU A 604 12.82 36.14 2.04
CA LEU A 604 12.57 35.82 0.63
C LEU A 604 13.57 36.47 -0.34
N CYS A 605 14.52 37.30 0.13
CA CYS A 605 15.42 38.06 -0.74
C CYS A 605 16.25 37.16 -1.68
N SER A 606 16.80 36.06 -1.17
CA SER A 606 17.53 35.07 -1.98
C SER A 606 16.62 34.45 -3.05
N SER A 607 15.43 34.02 -2.65
CA SER A 607 14.41 33.42 -3.52
C SER A 607 13.96 34.38 -4.62
N TYR A 608 13.68 35.64 -4.30
CA TYR A 608 13.34 36.67 -5.27
C TYR A 608 14.48 36.93 -6.24
N SER A 609 15.73 36.97 -5.75
CA SER A 609 16.91 37.16 -6.59
C SER A 609 17.11 36.02 -7.58
N ALA A 610 16.83 34.76 -7.18
CA ALA A 610 16.95 33.58 -8.04
C ALA A 610 15.95 33.62 -9.20
N VAL A 611 14.68 33.94 -8.92
CA VAL A 611 13.64 34.08 -9.96
C VAL A 611 13.93 35.29 -10.86
N LYS A 612 14.35 36.42 -10.26
CA LYS A 612 14.71 37.63 -11.02
C LYS A 612 15.87 37.39 -11.97
N LYS A 613 16.89 36.64 -11.56
CA LYS A 613 18.03 36.27 -12.43
C LYS A 613 17.51 35.62 -13.71
N ILE A 614 16.65 34.60 -13.63
CA ILE A 614 16.04 33.95 -14.81
C ILE A 614 15.26 34.94 -15.68
N ASN A 615 14.44 35.78 -15.06
CA ASN A 615 13.67 36.79 -15.77
C ASN A 615 14.53 37.83 -16.50
N ASP A 616 15.75 38.07 -16.02
CA ASP A 616 16.70 39.00 -16.66
C ASP A 616 17.54 38.30 -17.75
N VAL A 617 17.73 36.98 -17.67
CA VAL A 617 18.34 36.16 -18.75
C VAL A 617 17.56 36.24 -20.05
N ASP A 618 16.22 36.36 -20.00
CA ASP A 618 15.38 36.44 -21.20
C ASP A 618 15.69 37.67 -22.08
N ARG A 619 16.45 38.65 -21.56
CA ARG A 619 17.01 39.78 -22.34
C ARG A 619 18.34 39.47 -23.02
N ASP A 620 19.15 38.59 -22.43
CA ASP A 620 20.50 38.26 -22.87
C ASP A 620 20.57 36.77 -23.22
N GLN A 621 20.56 36.42 -24.51
CA GLN A 621 20.65 35.05 -25.04
C GLN A 621 21.91 34.25 -24.62
N SER A 622 22.73 34.77 -23.70
CA SER A 622 24.06 34.31 -23.31
C SER A 622 24.05 33.02 -22.48
N LEU A 623 23.07 32.79 -21.59
CA LEU A 623 23.04 31.59 -20.73
C LEU A 623 22.50 30.33 -21.42
N ARG A 624 21.83 30.46 -22.58
CA ARG A 624 21.50 29.28 -23.42
C ARG A 624 22.75 28.59 -23.99
N GLN A 625 23.90 29.29 -24.02
CA GLN A 625 25.16 28.73 -24.51
C GLN A 625 25.89 27.86 -23.46
N GLY A 626 25.45 27.89 -22.19
CA GLY A 626 26.01 27.09 -21.09
C GLY A 626 24.95 26.22 -20.39
N PRO A 627 24.74 24.95 -20.82
CA PRO A 627 23.68 24.09 -20.31
C PRO A 627 23.70 23.88 -18.78
N GLY A 628 24.89 23.82 -18.17
CA GLY A 628 25.05 23.61 -16.73
C GLY A 628 24.63 24.82 -15.88
N ALA A 629 25.08 26.02 -16.25
CA ALA A 629 24.74 27.25 -15.53
C ALA A 629 23.24 27.58 -15.63
N TYR A 630 22.64 27.31 -16.79
CA TYR A 630 21.20 27.47 -17.00
C TYR A 630 20.38 26.49 -16.14
N THR A 631 20.77 25.22 -16.08
CA THR A 631 20.09 24.20 -15.25
C THR A 631 20.19 24.54 -13.76
N GLN A 632 21.36 25.03 -13.31
CA GLN A 632 21.53 25.48 -11.92
C GLN A 632 20.65 26.69 -11.59
N ALA A 633 20.60 27.69 -12.49
CA ALA A 633 19.72 28.85 -12.32
C ALA A 633 18.24 28.44 -12.25
N LEU A 634 17.79 27.55 -13.15
CA LEU A 634 16.43 26.98 -13.13
C LEU A 634 16.12 26.30 -11.81
N ASN A 635 17.00 25.43 -11.32
CA ASN A 635 16.80 24.72 -10.05
C ASN A 635 16.69 25.69 -8.87
N LEU A 636 17.52 26.74 -8.83
CA LEU A 636 17.44 27.76 -7.78
C LEU A 636 16.13 28.56 -7.85
N ALA A 637 15.61 28.86 -9.03
CA ALA A 637 14.32 29.53 -9.17
C ALA A 637 13.14 28.62 -8.80
N VAL A 638 13.18 27.34 -9.17
CA VAL A 638 12.20 26.33 -8.74
C VAL A 638 12.16 26.29 -7.21
N ARG A 639 13.31 26.11 -6.56
CA ARG A 639 13.42 26.12 -5.09
C ARG A 639 12.92 27.43 -4.49
N GLY A 640 13.31 28.58 -5.07
CA GLY A 640 12.84 29.90 -4.65
C GLY A 640 11.31 30.04 -4.69
N LEU A 641 10.65 29.51 -5.73
CA LEU A 641 9.19 29.51 -5.84
C LEU A 641 8.53 28.60 -4.80
N HIS A 642 9.10 27.42 -4.53
CA HIS A 642 8.64 26.54 -3.46
C HIS A 642 8.72 27.22 -2.08
N ARG A 643 9.86 27.85 -1.78
CA ARG A 643 10.05 28.64 -0.55
C ARG A 643 9.02 29.77 -0.42
N MET A 644 8.75 30.52 -1.48
CA MET A 644 7.69 31.54 -1.49
C MET A 644 6.31 30.93 -1.20
N GLY A 645 5.99 29.79 -1.84
CA GLY A 645 4.74 29.07 -1.63
C GLY A 645 4.55 28.58 -0.18
N ALA A 646 5.62 28.09 0.47
CA ALA A 646 5.60 27.67 1.87
C ALA A 646 5.41 28.84 2.84
N LEU A 647 6.02 30.00 2.54
CA LEU A 647 5.78 31.22 3.31
C LEU A 647 4.30 31.60 3.24
N PHE A 648 3.72 31.68 2.03
CA PHE A 648 2.32 32.06 1.88
C PHE A 648 1.39 31.06 2.59
N SER A 649 1.59 29.75 2.45
CA SER A 649 0.71 28.77 3.10
C SER A 649 0.67 28.93 4.63
N HIS A 650 1.80 29.27 5.26
CA HIS A 650 1.85 29.52 6.71
C HIS A 650 1.24 30.87 7.10
N LEU A 651 1.31 31.89 6.24
CA LEU A 651 0.64 33.16 6.48
C LEU A 651 -0.88 32.98 6.61
N ALA A 652 -1.51 32.02 5.93
CA ALA A 652 -2.97 31.80 6.00
C ALA A 652 -3.49 31.64 7.44
N ALA A 653 -2.80 30.83 8.25
CA ALA A 653 -3.16 30.59 9.65
C ALA A 653 -3.02 31.86 10.52
N SER A 654 -1.99 32.66 10.24
CA SER A 654 -1.71 33.91 10.95
C SER A 654 -2.63 35.07 10.53
N VAL A 655 -3.08 35.09 9.27
CA VAL A 655 -4.10 36.02 8.75
C VAL A 655 -5.46 35.70 9.35
N ALA A 656 -5.86 34.44 9.39
CA ALA A 656 -7.13 34.01 10.01
C ALA A 656 -7.22 34.33 11.52
N SER A 657 -6.08 34.37 12.21
CA SER A 657 -5.99 34.75 13.63
C SER A 657 -5.83 36.26 13.87
N GLY A 658 -5.79 37.09 12.81
CA GLY A 658 -5.70 38.55 12.90
C GLY A 658 -4.35 39.09 13.35
N LEU A 659 -3.29 38.26 13.32
CA LEU A 659 -1.94 38.63 13.77
C LEU A 659 -1.18 39.50 12.74
N ILE A 660 -1.58 39.45 11.47
CA ILE A 660 -0.92 40.13 10.34
C ILE A 660 -1.81 41.24 9.80
N ASP A 661 -1.20 42.40 9.54
CA ASP A 661 -1.83 43.56 8.91
C ASP A 661 -1.84 43.46 7.37
N ASP A 662 -2.90 43.97 6.76
CA ASP A 662 -3.11 44.01 5.30
C ASP A 662 -1.97 44.71 4.54
N ASP A 663 -1.30 45.69 5.16
CA ASP A 663 -0.13 46.37 4.58
C ASP A 663 1.06 45.42 4.39
N THR A 664 1.28 44.48 5.31
CA THR A 664 2.37 43.49 5.21
C THR A 664 2.13 42.52 4.06
N ILE A 665 0.88 42.07 3.90
CA ILE A 665 0.48 41.22 2.78
C ILE A 665 0.65 41.99 1.47
N SER A 666 0.21 43.24 1.42
CA SER A 666 0.31 44.10 0.23
C SER A 666 1.76 44.28 -0.24
N VAL A 667 2.72 44.46 0.69
CA VAL A 667 4.15 44.56 0.37
C VAL A 667 4.68 43.26 -0.25
N LEU A 668 4.35 42.11 0.34
CA LEU A 668 4.80 40.80 -0.17
C LEU A 668 4.21 40.51 -1.56
N LEU A 669 2.92 40.77 -1.74
CA LEU A 669 2.25 40.61 -3.04
C LEU A 669 2.77 41.58 -4.11
N GLY A 670 3.09 42.82 -3.70
CA GLY A 670 3.69 43.83 -4.57
C GLY A 670 5.05 43.44 -5.14
N ILE A 671 5.78 42.54 -4.46
CA ILE A 671 7.04 41.97 -4.97
C ILE A 671 6.78 40.67 -5.75
N PHE A 672 5.92 39.80 -5.23
CA PHE A 672 5.69 38.46 -5.75
C PHE A 672 4.98 38.44 -7.11
N TRP A 673 3.85 39.16 -7.26
CA TRP A 673 3.05 39.11 -8.49
C TRP A 673 3.81 39.61 -9.72
N PRO A 674 4.50 40.78 -9.70
CA PRO A 674 5.24 41.24 -10.88
C PRO A 674 6.35 40.28 -11.33
N LEU A 675 6.96 39.54 -10.39
CA LEU A 675 7.96 38.52 -10.71
C LEU A 675 7.35 37.33 -11.44
N LEU A 676 6.21 36.83 -10.94
CA LEU A 676 5.47 35.74 -11.60
C LEU A 676 4.89 36.17 -12.95
N GLU A 677 4.35 37.39 -13.06
CA GLU A 677 3.80 37.89 -14.31
C GLU A 677 4.89 37.96 -15.39
N LYS A 678 6.08 38.45 -15.06
CA LYS A 678 7.23 38.45 -15.98
C LYS A 678 7.69 37.03 -16.33
N LEU A 679 7.76 36.13 -15.34
CA LEU A 679 8.15 34.73 -15.55
C LEU A 679 7.17 34.00 -16.47
N SER A 680 5.87 34.24 -16.29
CA SER A 680 4.80 33.60 -17.06
C SER A 680 4.78 34.00 -18.54
N LYS A 681 5.42 35.12 -18.89
CA LYS A 681 5.58 35.58 -20.27
C LYS A 681 6.88 35.07 -20.91
N SER A 682 7.74 34.41 -20.13
CA SER A 682 9.04 33.92 -20.60
C SER A 682 8.97 32.57 -21.29
N SER A 683 9.98 32.27 -22.10
CA SER A 683 10.14 30.94 -22.73
C SER A 683 10.48 29.82 -21.73
N HIS A 684 10.85 30.15 -20.50
CA HIS A 684 11.26 29.19 -19.48
C HIS A 684 10.10 28.35 -18.92
N MET A 685 8.86 28.78 -19.14
CA MET A 685 7.64 28.07 -18.72
C MET A 685 7.41 26.73 -19.45
N GLU A 686 8.18 26.46 -20.52
CA GLU A 686 8.26 25.12 -21.14
C GLU A 686 8.78 24.07 -20.16
N ASN A 687 9.57 24.46 -19.16
CA ASN A 687 10.01 23.53 -18.14
C ASN A 687 8.87 23.18 -17.17
N THR A 688 8.53 21.90 -17.08
CA THR A 688 7.42 21.40 -16.25
C THR A 688 7.63 21.65 -14.75
N SER A 689 8.87 21.55 -14.23
CA SER A 689 9.11 21.76 -12.80
C SER A 689 9.00 23.25 -12.42
N LEU A 690 9.47 24.15 -13.29
CA LEU A 690 9.33 25.59 -13.08
C LEU A 690 7.88 26.05 -13.15
N SER A 691 7.13 25.60 -14.16
CA SER A 691 5.71 25.93 -14.29
C SER A 691 4.88 25.36 -13.15
N ALA A 692 5.15 24.12 -12.70
CA ALA A 692 4.52 23.54 -11.52
C ALA A 692 4.84 24.33 -10.24
N ALA A 693 6.09 24.71 -10.00
CA ALA A 693 6.49 25.50 -8.83
C ALA A 693 5.86 26.90 -8.82
N ALA A 694 5.78 27.56 -9.98
CA ALA A 694 5.10 28.86 -10.13
C ALA A 694 3.59 28.75 -9.86
N CYS A 695 2.95 27.72 -10.41
CA CYS A 695 1.53 27.45 -10.23
C CYS A 695 1.18 27.08 -8.77
N ARG A 696 2.04 26.29 -8.11
CA ARG A 696 1.88 25.91 -6.70
C ARG A 696 2.06 27.11 -5.77
N SER A 697 3.10 27.93 -5.99
CA SER A 697 3.33 29.12 -5.16
C SER A 697 2.22 30.16 -5.32
N LEU A 698 1.72 30.37 -6.55
CA LEU A 698 0.56 31.21 -6.82
C LEU A 698 -0.70 30.68 -6.14
N SER A 699 -0.94 29.36 -6.19
CA SER A 699 -2.07 28.74 -5.48
C SER A 699 -2.00 28.99 -3.98
N SER A 700 -0.84 28.76 -3.35
CA SER A 700 -0.67 29.05 -1.92
C SER A 700 -0.93 30.52 -1.61
N ALA A 701 -0.43 31.45 -2.44
CA ALA A 701 -0.65 32.88 -2.24
C ALA A 701 -2.14 33.26 -2.35
N ILE A 702 -2.87 32.69 -3.30
CA ILE A 702 -4.30 32.96 -3.50
C ILE A 702 -5.12 32.51 -2.28
N HIS A 703 -4.94 31.27 -1.81
CA HIS A 703 -5.68 30.76 -0.65
C HIS A 703 -5.37 31.58 0.62
N SER A 704 -4.12 32.01 0.80
CA SER A 704 -3.71 32.71 2.01
C SER A 704 -4.09 34.20 2.04
N CYS A 705 -4.06 34.86 0.89
CA CYS A 705 -4.26 36.31 0.79
C CYS A 705 -5.62 36.72 0.23
N GLY A 706 -6.38 35.79 -0.36
CA GLY A 706 -7.78 35.93 -0.74
C GLY A 706 -8.11 37.29 -1.38
N GLN A 707 -8.84 38.14 -0.65
CA GLN A 707 -9.33 39.43 -1.13
C GLN A 707 -8.25 40.33 -1.77
N HIS A 708 -7.00 40.25 -1.32
CA HIS A 708 -5.89 41.03 -1.85
C HIS A 708 -5.53 40.70 -3.31
N PHE A 709 -5.90 39.52 -3.81
CA PHE A 709 -5.72 39.11 -5.21
C PHE A 709 -6.88 39.48 -6.13
N GLN A 710 -7.99 40.01 -5.60
CA GLN A 710 -9.22 40.23 -6.37
C GLN A 710 -8.99 41.06 -7.65
N ILE A 711 -8.23 42.15 -7.56
CA ILE A 711 -7.98 43.05 -8.71
C ILE A 711 -7.09 42.39 -9.77
N LEU A 712 -6.23 41.44 -9.39
CA LEU A 712 -5.28 40.76 -10.27
C LEU A 712 -5.86 39.52 -10.96
N LEU A 713 -7.07 39.12 -10.57
CA LEU A 713 -7.73 37.90 -11.04
C LEU A 713 -7.84 37.79 -12.58
N PRO A 714 -8.24 38.85 -13.33
CA PRO A 714 -8.29 38.78 -14.79
C PRO A 714 -6.92 38.46 -15.41
N ASN A 715 -5.86 39.11 -14.91
CA ASN A 715 -4.50 38.92 -15.40
C ASN A 715 -3.99 37.51 -15.08
N ILE A 716 -4.34 36.97 -13.90
CA ILE A 716 -4.00 35.59 -13.50
C ILE A 716 -4.66 34.58 -14.45
N LEU A 717 -5.98 34.67 -14.65
CA LEU A 717 -6.70 33.71 -15.48
C LEU A 717 -6.29 33.79 -16.96
N GLU A 718 -6.04 35.00 -17.48
CA GLU A 718 -5.51 35.19 -18.84
C GLU A 718 -4.11 34.59 -18.99
N CYS A 719 -3.25 34.79 -17.99
CA CYS A 719 -1.91 34.21 -17.94
C CYS A 719 -1.94 32.67 -17.95
N LEU A 720 -2.76 32.04 -17.09
CA LEU A 720 -2.92 30.59 -17.03
C LEU A 720 -3.48 30.04 -18.34
N SER A 721 -4.47 30.71 -18.92
CA SER A 721 -5.10 30.32 -20.19
C SER A 721 -4.08 30.36 -21.34
N THR A 722 -3.30 31.44 -21.44
CA THR A 722 -2.29 31.63 -22.49
C THR A 722 -1.16 30.60 -22.37
N ASN A 723 -0.67 30.35 -21.15
CA ASN A 723 0.39 29.37 -20.93
C ASN A 723 -0.08 27.94 -21.20
N PHE A 724 -1.32 27.60 -20.86
CA PHE A 724 -1.85 26.28 -21.17
C PHE A 724 -1.99 26.04 -22.68
N LEU A 725 -2.40 27.06 -23.46
CA LEU A 725 -2.45 26.95 -24.92
C LEU A 725 -1.07 26.67 -25.54
N LEU A 726 -0.01 27.27 -24.98
CA LEU A 726 1.37 27.06 -25.41
C LEU A 726 1.92 25.70 -24.94
N TYR A 727 1.61 25.27 -23.71
CA TYR A 727 2.16 24.09 -23.06
C TYR A 727 1.05 23.14 -22.59
N GLN A 728 0.36 22.52 -23.55
CA GLN A 728 -0.88 21.76 -23.33
C GLN A 728 -0.76 20.48 -22.49
N ARG A 729 0.47 20.05 -22.16
CA ARG A 729 0.76 18.91 -21.27
C ARG A 729 0.88 19.29 -19.80
N HIS A 730 0.96 20.57 -19.48
CA HIS A 730 1.16 21.04 -18.11
C HIS A 730 -0.19 21.17 -17.41
N ASP A 731 -0.53 20.17 -16.59
CA ASP A 731 -1.75 20.10 -15.79
C ASP A 731 -1.80 21.15 -14.66
N CYS A 732 -0.63 21.67 -14.26
CA CYS A 732 -0.51 22.65 -13.18
C CYS A 732 -1.31 23.94 -13.44
N PHE A 733 -1.46 24.37 -14.70
CA PHE A 733 -2.27 25.54 -15.04
C PHE A 733 -3.76 25.33 -14.77
N LEU A 734 -4.28 24.13 -15.07
CA LEU A 734 -5.66 23.75 -14.79
C LEU A 734 -5.91 23.64 -13.28
N LYS A 735 -4.97 23.02 -12.54
CA LYS A 735 -5.04 22.90 -11.08
C LYS A 735 -5.05 24.28 -10.40
N THR A 736 -4.19 25.20 -10.82
CA THR A 736 -4.18 26.57 -10.27
C THR A 736 -5.44 27.34 -10.66
N ALA A 737 -5.94 27.19 -11.89
CA ALA A 737 -7.21 27.80 -12.27
C ALA A 737 -8.39 27.25 -11.46
N ALA A 738 -8.38 25.97 -11.09
CA ALA A 738 -9.39 25.39 -10.21
C ALA A 738 -9.40 26.10 -8.85
N ASN A 739 -8.23 26.26 -8.22
CA ASN A 739 -8.06 26.97 -6.96
C ASN A 739 -8.55 28.43 -7.03
N VAL A 740 -8.26 29.11 -8.14
CA VAL A 740 -8.74 30.47 -8.41
C VAL A 740 -10.27 30.53 -8.44
N ILE A 741 -10.91 29.56 -9.11
CA ILE A 741 -12.37 29.47 -9.20
C ILE A 741 -13.00 29.06 -7.87
N GLU A 742 -12.34 28.21 -7.08
CA GLU A 742 -12.83 27.85 -5.73
C GLU A 742 -12.92 29.08 -4.83
N GLU A 743 -11.89 29.92 -4.83
CA GLU A 743 -11.82 31.12 -3.99
C GLU A 743 -12.67 32.29 -4.49
N PHE A 744 -12.67 32.58 -5.81
CA PHE A 744 -13.31 33.79 -6.35
C PHE A 744 -14.49 33.54 -7.29
N GLY A 745 -14.79 32.27 -7.62
CA GLY A 745 -15.80 31.93 -8.62
C GLY A 745 -17.17 32.49 -8.32
N HIS A 746 -17.51 32.70 -7.04
CA HIS A 746 -18.79 33.23 -6.57
C HIS A 746 -19.02 34.72 -6.86
N LYS A 747 -17.98 35.46 -7.29
CA LYS A 747 -18.07 36.91 -7.55
C LYS A 747 -18.55 37.19 -8.97
N GLU A 748 -19.72 37.81 -9.09
CA GLU A 748 -20.38 38.11 -10.38
C GLU A 748 -19.54 38.99 -11.31
N GLU A 749 -18.70 39.87 -10.76
CA GLU A 749 -17.81 40.79 -11.49
C GLU A 749 -16.85 40.07 -12.46
N TYR A 750 -16.48 38.82 -12.16
CA TYR A 750 -15.50 38.05 -12.93
C TYR A 750 -16.11 36.92 -13.77
N SER A 751 -17.43 36.86 -13.82
CA SER A 751 -18.22 35.88 -14.58
C SER A 751 -17.72 35.68 -16.02
N VAL A 752 -17.57 36.77 -16.77
CA VAL A 752 -17.14 36.74 -18.19
C VAL A 752 -15.75 36.13 -18.36
N VAL A 753 -14.81 36.46 -17.46
CA VAL A 753 -13.44 35.94 -17.50
C VAL A 753 -13.44 34.43 -17.21
N CYS A 754 -14.22 33.99 -16.21
CA CYS A 754 -14.34 32.58 -15.86
C CYS A 754 -14.88 31.74 -17.03
N VAL A 755 -15.93 32.21 -17.72
CA VAL A 755 -16.48 31.55 -18.92
C VAL A 755 -15.43 31.47 -20.02
N ARG A 756 -14.74 32.57 -20.33
CA ARG A 756 -13.69 32.61 -21.35
C ARG A 756 -12.54 31.65 -21.04
N THR A 757 -12.13 31.54 -19.78
CA THR A 757 -11.09 30.59 -19.36
C THR A 757 -11.54 29.15 -19.56
N PHE A 758 -12.78 28.81 -19.20
CA PHE A 758 -13.32 27.46 -19.41
C PHE A 758 -13.43 27.12 -20.91
N GLU A 759 -13.84 28.08 -21.74
CA GLU A 759 -13.86 27.94 -23.19
C GLU A 759 -12.44 27.68 -23.73
N THR A 760 -11.47 28.48 -23.29
CA THR A 760 -10.07 28.37 -23.74
C THR A 760 -9.48 27.00 -23.40
N PHE A 761 -9.64 26.52 -22.16
CA PHE A 761 -9.17 25.20 -21.76
C PHE A 761 -9.87 24.08 -22.52
N SER A 762 -11.20 24.13 -22.64
CA SER A 762 -11.97 23.08 -23.33
C SER A 762 -11.68 23.02 -24.84
N SER A 763 -11.29 24.14 -25.44
CA SER A 763 -10.91 24.23 -26.85
C SER A 763 -9.48 23.75 -27.16
N ALA A 764 -8.62 23.57 -26.14
CA ALA A 764 -7.25 23.15 -26.34
C ALA A 764 -7.17 21.75 -26.99
N ALA A 765 -6.18 21.50 -27.84
CA ALA A 765 -6.07 20.24 -28.59
C ALA A 765 -5.91 19.02 -27.65
N SER A 766 -5.17 19.15 -26.56
CA SER A 766 -5.01 18.07 -25.56
C SER A 766 -6.34 17.64 -24.94
N LEU A 767 -7.17 18.60 -24.51
CA LEU A 767 -8.46 18.32 -23.85
C LEU A 767 -9.58 17.98 -24.84
N SER A 768 -9.62 18.63 -26.00
CA SER A 768 -10.60 18.33 -27.05
C SER A 768 -10.44 16.90 -27.59
N ASN A 769 -9.21 16.36 -27.60
CA ASN A 769 -8.91 14.98 -28.02
C ASN A 769 -9.27 13.90 -26.98
N LEU A 770 -9.65 14.25 -25.74
CA LEU A 770 -10.14 13.31 -24.72
C LEU A 770 -11.54 12.78 -25.06
N ASN A 771 -11.66 11.99 -26.12
CA ASN A 771 -12.91 11.43 -26.62
C ASN A 771 -12.97 9.90 -26.53
N SER A 772 -11.90 9.26 -26.04
CA SER A 772 -11.82 7.81 -25.87
C SER A 772 -11.15 7.44 -24.54
N SER A 773 -11.45 6.24 -24.03
CA SER A 773 -10.78 5.68 -22.85
C SER A 773 -9.26 5.59 -23.04
N TYR A 774 -8.82 5.21 -24.24
CA TYR A 774 -7.40 5.13 -24.60
C TYR A 774 -6.69 6.48 -24.45
N THR A 775 -7.28 7.57 -24.95
CA THR A 775 -6.69 8.91 -24.79
C THR A 775 -6.65 9.37 -23.33
N CYS A 776 -7.63 8.98 -22.50
CA CYS A 776 -7.60 9.25 -21.07
C CYS A 776 -6.46 8.48 -20.37
N ASP A 777 -6.15 7.25 -20.83
CA ASP A 777 -5.06 6.44 -20.27
C ASP A 777 -3.66 6.94 -20.64
N GLN A 778 -3.51 7.69 -21.75
CA GLN A 778 -2.22 8.30 -22.14
C GLN A 778 -1.86 9.53 -21.30
N GLU A 779 -2.85 10.30 -20.85
CA GLU A 779 -2.65 11.58 -20.14
C GLU A 779 -3.56 11.68 -18.89
N PRO A 780 -3.40 10.78 -17.89
CA PRO A 780 -4.30 10.70 -16.74
C PRO A 780 -4.29 11.95 -15.84
N ASP A 781 -3.14 12.62 -15.71
CA ASP A 781 -2.98 13.82 -14.87
C ASP A 781 -3.76 15.02 -15.43
N LEU A 782 -3.82 15.16 -16.77
CA LEU A 782 -4.62 16.18 -17.43
C LEU A 782 -6.12 15.94 -17.24
N VAL A 783 -6.55 14.68 -17.31
CA VAL A 783 -7.95 14.31 -17.03
C VAL A 783 -8.31 14.70 -15.60
N GLU A 784 -7.49 14.33 -14.62
CA GLU A 784 -7.71 14.66 -13.21
C GLU A 784 -7.77 16.17 -12.98
N ALA A 785 -6.84 16.94 -13.56
CA ALA A 785 -6.83 18.40 -13.43
C ALA A 785 -8.06 19.06 -14.08
N TYR A 786 -8.48 18.59 -15.26
CA TYR A 786 -9.66 19.12 -15.95
C TYR A 786 -10.97 18.82 -15.22
N VAL A 787 -11.16 17.60 -14.71
CA VAL A 787 -12.36 17.25 -13.94
C VAL A 787 -12.40 17.96 -12.59
N ASN A 788 -11.25 18.23 -11.96
CA ASN A 788 -11.17 19.05 -10.75
C ASN A 788 -11.53 20.51 -11.03
N PHE A 789 -10.99 21.11 -12.11
CA PHE A 789 -11.35 22.46 -12.55
C PHE A 789 -12.86 22.60 -12.83
N THR A 790 -13.44 21.67 -13.59
CA THR A 790 -14.88 21.69 -13.91
C THR A 790 -15.75 21.42 -12.67
N SER A 791 -15.29 20.60 -11.72
CA SER A 791 -15.96 20.42 -10.43
C SER A 791 -16.00 21.71 -9.61
N ALA A 792 -14.87 22.41 -9.49
CA ALA A 792 -14.77 23.71 -8.85
C ALA A 792 -15.70 24.74 -9.52
N PHE A 793 -15.71 24.78 -10.86
CA PHE A 793 -16.55 25.67 -11.64
C PHE A 793 -18.04 25.50 -11.36
N ILE A 794 -18.54 24.26 -11.35
CA ILE A 794 -19.97 23.99 -11.10
C ILE A 794 -20.36 24.29 -9.65
N ARG A 795 -19.45 24.06 -8.69
CA ARG A 795 -19.71 24.30 -7.26
C ARG A 795 -19.70 25.79 -6.92
N CYS A 796 -18.74 26.54 -7.44
CA CYS A 796 -18.44 27.89 -6.95
C CYS A 796 -19.00 29.02 -7.80
N CYS A 797 -19.29 28.81 -9.10
CA CYS A 797 -19.77 29.89 -9.96
C CYS A 797 -21.28 30.22 -9.79
N PRO A 798 -21.69 31.50 -9.99
CA PRO A 798 -23.08 31.96 -10.01
C PRO A 798 -23.96 31.25 -11.05
N LYS A 799 -25.27 31.38 -10.88
CA LYS A 799 -26.28 30.69 -11.70
C LYS A 799 -26.20 31.11 -13.18
N GLU A 800 -25.92 32.38 -13.44
CA GLU A 800 -25.82 33.00 -14.76
C GLU A 800 -24.59 32.48 -15.53
N VAL A 801 -23.48 32.26 -14.82
CA VAL A 801 -22.21 31.75 -15.38
C VAL A 801 -22.37 30.30 -15.84
N ILE A 802 -23.05 29.49 -15.04
CA ILE A 802 -23.32 28.09 -15.35
C ILE A 802 -24.25 27.99 -16.57
N PHE A 803 -25.25 28.89 -16.66
CA PHE A 803 -26.11 28.98 -17.84
C PHE A 803 -25.32 29.32 -19.12
N ALA A 804 -24.46 30.34 -19.06
CA ALA A 804 -23.63 30.75 -20.19
C ALA A 804 -22.66 29.64 -20.67
N SER A 805 -22.21 28.77 -19.77
CA SER A 805 -21.30 27.66 -20.05
C SER A 805 -21.99 26.33 -20.37
N GLY A 806 -23.30 26.31 -20.64
CA GLY A 806 -24.07 25.07 -20.79
C GLY A 806 -23.51 24.07 -21.80
N SER A 807 -23.09 24.54 -22.98
CA SER A 807 -22.49 23.66 -24.02
C SER A 807 -21.14 23.08 -23.61
N LEU A 808 -20.32 23.85 -22.89
CA LEU A 808 -19.03 23.42 -22.36
C LEU A 808 -19.21 22.38 -21.25
N LEU A 809 -20.22 22.57 -20.39
CA LEU A 809 -20.58 21.63 -19.34
C LEU A 809 -21.14 20.31 -19.89
N GLU A 810 -21.92 20.38 -20.98
CA GLU A 810 -22.39 19.18 -21.68
C GLU A 810 -21.20 18.35 -22.20
N LEU A 811 -20.23 19.02 -22.84
CA LEU A 811 -19.01 18.39 -23.35
C LEU A 811 -18.15 17.80 -22.21
N SER A 812 -17.91 18.55 -21.13
CA SER A 812 -17.10 18.07 -20.01
C SER A 812 -17.75 16.88 -19.31
N PHE A 813 -19.08 16.87 -19.20
CA PHE A 813 -19.83 15.76 -18.63
C PHE A 813 -19.70 14.48 -19.47
N GLN A 814 -19.82 14.59 -20.80
CA GLN A 814 -19.63 13.46 -21.72
C GLN A 814 -18.19 12.91 -21.63
N LYS A 815 -17.19 13.79 -21.60
CA LYS A 815 -15.77 13.40 -21.45
C LYS A 815 -15.51 12.66 -20.14
N ALA A 816 -16.06 13.16 -19.03
CA ALA A 816 -15.94 12.51 -17.73
C ALA A 816 -16.65 11.15 -17.70
N ALA A 817 -17.81 11.00 -18.35
CA ALA A 817 -18.47 9.71 -18.51
C ALA A 817 -17.54 8.73 -19.24
N ILE A 818 -16.91 9.13 -20.35
CA ILE A 818 -15.97 8.27 -21.09
C ILE A 818 -14.75 7.90 -20.21
N CYS A 819 -14.10 8.88 -19.57
CA CYS A 819 -12.91 8.61 -18.74
C CYS A 819 -13.20 7.76 -17.50
N SER A 820 -14.46 7.58 -17.08
CA SER A 820 -14.81 6.63 -16.03
C SER A 820 -14.49 5.17 -16.39
N THR A 821 -14.34 4.86 -17.68
CA THR A 821 -13.98 3.54 -18.20
C THR A 821 -12.46 3.33 -18.37
N ALA A 822 -11.65 4.39 -18.28
CA ALA A 822 -10.20 4.36 -18.47
C ALA A 822 -9.50 3.40 -17.50
N MET A 823 -8.49 2.65 -17.92
CA MET A 823 -7.77 1.68 -17.07
C MET A 823 -7.11 2.33 -15.86
N HIS A 824 -6.61 3.55 -16.01
CA HIS A 824 -5.93 4.28 -14.95
C HIS A 824 -6.88 4.60 -13.79
N ARG A 825 -6.57 4.08 -12.60
CA ARG A 825 -7.44 4.16 -11.42
C ARG A 825 -7.70 5.60 -10.95
N GLY A 826 -6.69 6.47 -10.93
CA GLY A 826 -6.81 7.86 -10.46
C GLY A 826 -7.80 8.66 -11.31
N ALA A 827 -7.46 8.84 -12.59
CA ALA A 827 -8.31 9.47 -13.61
C ALA A 827 -9.77 8.98 -13.63
N ALA A 828 -10.01 7.65 -13.61
CA ALA A 828 -11.37 7.11 -13.59
C ALA A 828 -12.16 7.50 -12.33
N LEU A 829 -11.52 7.45 -11.16
CA LEU A 829 -12.15 7.84 -9.88
C LEU A 829 -12.35 9.36 -9.77
N ALA A 830 -11.44 10.17 -10.32
CA ALA A 830 -11.58 11.62 -10.40
C ALA A 830 -12.78 11.99 -11.30
N ALA A 831 -12.89 11.38 -12.48
CA ALA A 831 -14.01 11.58 -13.40
C ALA A 831 -15.36 11.19 -12.75
N MET A 832 -15.43 10.03 -12.08
CA MET A 832 -16.64 9.64 -11.34
C MET A 832 -16.97 10.60 -10.18
N SER A 833 -15.96 11.20 -9.56
CA SER A 833 -16.16 12.20 -8.50
C SER A 833 -16.75 13.51 -9.07
N TYR A 834 -16.31 13.93 -10.25
CA TYR A 834 -16.93 15.04 -10.97
C TYR A 834 -18.38 14.75 -11.40
N LEU A 835 -18.66 13.55 -11.94
CA LEU A 835 -20.03 13.15 -12.27
C LEU A 835 -20.95 13.17 -11.03
N SER A 836 -20.45 12.68 -9.90
CA SER A 836 -21.16 12.73 -8.62
C SER A 836 -21.38 14.17 -8.13
N CYS A 837 -20.39 15.04 -8.28
CA CYS A 837 -20.49 16.47 -7.98
C CYS A 837 -21.56 17.16 -8.84
N PHE A 838 -21.55 16.90 -10.15
CA PHE A 838 -22.54 17.43 -11.09
C PHE A 838 -23.97 17.04 -10.69
N LEU A 839 -24.18 15.76 -10.36
CA LEU A 839 -25.49 15.25 -9.90
C LEU A 839 -25.91 15.87 -8.56
N ASP A 840 -24.97 16.06 -7.63
CA ASP A 840 -25.26 16.66 -6.32
C ASP A 840 -25.73 18.11 -6.43
N VAL A 841 -25.04 18.89 -7.28
CA VAL A 841 -25.39 20.28 -7.56
C VAL A 841 -26.73 20.36 -8.29
N SER A 842 -26.97 19.47 -9.25
CA SER A 842 -28.25 19.39 -9.97
C SER A 842 -29.41 19.01 -9.03
N LEU A 843 -29.18 18.11 -8.08
CA LEU A 843 -30.19 17.73 -7.10
C LEU A 843 -30.52 18.88 -6.14
N THR A 844 -29.49 19.60 -5.68
CA THR A 844 -29.65 20.77 -4.80
C THR A 844 -30.45 21.86 -5.49
N ALA A 845 -30.15 22.12 -6.77
CA ALA A 845 -30.91 23.03 -7.63
C ALA A 845 -32.42 22.68 -7.67
N VAL A 846 -32.75 21.41 -7.95
CA VAL A 846 -34.17 20.98 -8.02
C VAL A 846 -34.87 21.04 -6.66
N LEU A 847 -34.14 20.81 -5.55
CA LEU A 847 -34.69 20.93 -4.19
C LEU A 847 -34.98 22.38 -3.79
N GLU A 848 -34.15 23.34 -4.24
CA GLU A 848 -34.32 24.76 -3.94
C GLU A 848 -35.43 25.42 -4.77
N SER A 849 -35.70 24.95 -5.99
CA SER A 849 -36.65 25.58 -6.93
C SER A 849 -37.66 24.60 -7.59
N PRO A 850 -38.51 23.89 -6.81
CA PRO A 850 -39.40 22.84 -7.33
C PRO A 850 -40.50 23.33 -8.30
N GLU A 851 -40.81 24.63 -8.32
CA GLU A 851 -41.96 25.22 -9.04
C GLU A 851 -41.59 26.12 -10.24
N CYS A 852 -40.31 26.45 -10.47
CA CYS A 852 -39.92 27.51 -11.41
C CYS A 852 -39.30 26.98 -12.72
N LEU A 853 -40.11 26.84 -13.77
CA LEU A 853 -39.65 26.67 -15.16
C LEU A 853 -39.52 28.06 -15.81
N SER A 854 -38.59 28.91 -15.34
CA SER A 854 -38.17 30.06 -16.15
C SER A 854 -37.17 29.57 -17.20
N ASP A 855 -37.51 29.74 -18.47
CA ASP A 855 -36.65 29.44 -19.60
C ASP A 855 -35.40 30.35 -19.50
N GLY A 856 -34.29 29.82 -18.96
CA GLY A 856 -33.08 30.60 -18.66
C GLY A 856 -32.41 30.40 -17.29
N SER A 857 -32.93 29.55 -16.38
CA SER A 857 -32.29 29.31 -15.08
C SER A 857 -31.22 28.20 -15.10
N ARG A 858 -30.19 28.30 -14.24
CA ARG A 858 -29.13 27.29 -14.00
C ARG A 858 -29.68 25.87 -13.90
N ASP A 859 -30.78 25.75 -13.17
CA ASP A 859 -31.40 24.49 -12.78
C ASP A 859 -31.95 23.78 -14.02
N VAL A 860 -32.40 24.54 -15.03
CA VAL A 860 -32.89 24.00 -16.30
C VAL A 860 -31.77 23.41 -17.14
N VAL A 861 -30.65 24.11 -17.26
CA VAL A 861 -29.52 23.68 -18.09
C VAL A 861 -28.91 22.39 -17.56
N LEU A 862 -28.69 22.27 -16.25
CA LEU A 862 -28.08 21.07 -15.66
C LEU A 862 -28.99 19.84 -15.84
N VAL A 863 -30.30 19.97 -15.61
CA VAL A 863 -31.25 18.87 -15.78
C VAL A 863 -31.43 18.52 -17.27
N GLN A 864 -31.39 19.48 -18.18
CA GLN A 864 -31.40 19.24 -19.63
C GLN A 864 -30.14 18.51 -20.10
N ILE A 865 -28.95 18.87 -19.59
CA ILE A 865 -27.70 18.14 -19.87
C ILE A 865 -27.82 16.69 -19.40
N LEU A 866 -28.33 16.45 -18.19
CA LEU A 866 -28.56 15.10 -17.68
C LEU A 866 -29.56 14.31 -18.53
N ALA A 867 -30.62 14.96 -19.03
CA ALA A 867 -31.59 14.31 -19.90
C ALA A 867 -30.98 13.92 -21.27
N ARG A 868 -30.04 14.72 -21.80
CA ARG A 868 -29.34 14.41 -23.07
C ARG A 868 -28.22 13.38 -22.90
N CYS A 869 -27.43 13.51 -21.84
CA CYS A 869 -26.23 12.69 -21.61
C CYS A 869 -26.48 11.45 -20.74
N GLY A 870 -27.67 11.30 -20.15
CA GLY A 870 -27.98 10.25 -19.18
C GLY A 870 -27.85 8.83 -19.71
N GLU A 871 -28.15 8.59 -20.99
CA GLU A 871 -27.94 7.29 -21.63
C GLU A 871 -26.45 6.94 -21.72
N GLY A 872 -25.62 7.89 -22.17
CA GLY A 872 -24.16 7.72 -22.22
C GLY A 872 -23.53 7.57 -20.83
N LEU A 873 -24.06 8.27 -19.82
CA LEU A 873 -23.64 8.10 -18.43
C LEU A 873 -23.93 6.69 -17.92
N MET A 874 -25.16 6.21 -18.09
CA MET A 874 -25.56 4.86 -17.66
C MET A 874 -24.69 3.80 -18.34
N SER A 875 -24.47 3.97 -19.64
CA SER A 875 -23.59 3.10 -20.44
C SER A 875 -22.19 3.04 -19.87
N ASN A 876 -21.51 4.19 -19.75
CA ASN A 876 -20.13 4.23 -19.30
C ASN A 876 -19.94 3.76 -17.86
N VAL A 877 -20.87 4.05 -16.94
CA VAL A 877 -20.81 3.55 -15.56
C VAL A 877 -20.94 2.02 -15.52
N LEU A 878 -21.80 1.43 -16.37
CA LEU A 878 -21.90 -0.02 -16.47
C LEU A 878 -20.65 -0.64 -17.10
N TYR A 879 -20.09 -0.04 -18.15
CA TYR A 879 -18.81 -0.47 -18.73
C TYR A 879 -17.66 -0.37 -17.73
N ALA A 880 -17.66 0.64 -16.86
CA ALA A 880 -16.64 0.81 -15.83
C ALA A 880 -16.64 -0.31 -14.78
N LEU A 881 -17.74 -1.05 -14.65
CA LEU A 881 -17.91 -2.21 -13.77
C LEU A 881 -17.48 -3.55 -14.42
N LEU A 882 -16.98 -3.51 -15.66
CA LEU A 882 -16.47 -4.67 -16.37
C LEU A 882 -14.93 -4.70 -16.34
N GLY A 883 -14.35 -5.91 -16.31
CA GLY A 883 -12.90 -6.12 -16.39
C GLY A 883 -12.13 -6.01 -15.06
N VAL A 884 -10.80 -6.00 -15.15
CA VAL A 884 -9.88 -6.25 -14.02
C VAL A 884 -9.93 -5.14 -12.94
N SER A 885 -10.24 -3.90 -13.32
CA SER A 885 -10.26 -2.74 -12.43
C SER A 885 -11.64 -2.44 -11.81
N ALA A 886 -12.67 -3.21 -12.14
CA ALA A 886 -14.06 -2.96 -11.76
C ALA A 886 -14.29 -2.81 -10.24
N LEU A 887 -13.63 -3.64 -9.42
CA LEU A 887 -13.78 -3.64 -7.96
C LEU A 887 -13.42 -2.30 -7.32
N SER A 888 -12.42 -1.60 -7.86
CA SER A 888 -11.99 -0.30 -7.35
C SER A 888 -13.04 0.80 -7.57
N ARG A 889 -13.98 0.60 -8.50
CA ARG A 889 -14.97 1.58 -8.95
C ARG A 889 -16.37 1.34 -8.41
N VAL A 890 -16.63 0.17 -7.79
CA VAL A 890 -17.95 -0.22 -7.25
C VAL A 890 -18.56 0.86 -6.37
N HIS A 891 -17.78 1.45 -5.46
CA HIS A 891 -18.32 2.43 -4.52
C HIS A 891 -18.78 3.71 -5.23
N LYS A 892 -17.95 4.28 -6.11
CA LYS A 892 -18.28 5.52 -6.84
C LYS A 892 -19.37 5.30 -7.87
N SER A 893 -19.36 4.17 -8.57
CA SER A 893 -20.42 3.79 -9.53
C SER A 893 -21.77 3.66 -8.85
N ALA A 894 -21.82 2.99 -7.69
CA ALA A 894 -23.03 2.93 -6.89
C ALA A 894 -23.52 4.32 -6.48
N THR A 895 -22.62 5.22 -6.06
CA THR A 895 -22.97 6.58 -5.64
C THR A 895 -23.59 7.38 -6.79
N VAL A 896 -22.97 7.35 -7.97
CA VAL A 896 -23.49 8.01 -9.18
C VAL A 896 -24.88 7.47 -9.55
N LEU A 897 -25.07 6.14 -9.53
CA LEU A 897 -26.37 5.52 -9.83
C LEU A 897 -27.45 5.87 -8.78
N GLN A 898 -27.08 5.91 -7.50
CA GLN A 898 -27.98 6.32 -6.42
C GLN A 898 -28.43 7.79 -6.60
N GLN A 899 -27.50 8.69 -6.89
CA GLN A 899 -27.80 10.12 -7.12
C GLN A 899 -28.65 10.32 -8.37
N LEU A 900 -28.35 9.61 -9.47
CA LEU A 900 -29.15 9.66 -10.69
C LEU A 900 -30.59 9.18 -10.45
N GLY A 901 -30.77 8.08 -9.70
CA GLY A 901 -32.08 7.58 -9.30
C GLY A 901 -32.85 8.57 -8.42
N ALA A 902 -32.18 9.16 -7.43
CA ALA A 902 -32.77 10.19 -6.56
C ALA A 902 -33.26 11.40 -7.35
N LEU A 903 -32.44 11.87 -8.30
CA LEU A 903 -32.77 13.02 -9.13
C LEU A 903 -33.96 12.72 -10.07
N CYS A 904 -34.01 11.54 -10.69
CA CYS A 904 -35.16 11.13 -11.54
C CYS A 904 -36.47 11.00 -10.73
N SER A 905 -36.38 10.45 -9.51
CA SER A 905 -37.52 10.31 -8.58
C SER A 905 -38.02 11.67 -8.07
N LEU A 906 -37.11 12.62 -7.83
CA LEU A 906 -37.46 13.97 -7.44
C LEU A 906 -38.12 14.74 -8.59
N CYS A 907 -37.57 14.65 -9.81
CA CYS A 907 -38.14 15.31 -11.00
C CYS A 907 -39.55 14.80 -11.35
N GLU A 908 -39.85 13.53 -11.07
CA GLU A 908 -41.18 12.96 -11.28
C GLU A 908 -42.27 13.63 -10.41
N ARG A 909 -41.89 14.16 -9.25
CA ARG A 909 -42.79 14.80 -8.28
C ARG A 909 -42.94 16.30 -8.49
N THR A 910 -42.22 16.89 -9.45
CA THR A 910 -42.16 18.32 -9.69
C THR A 910 -42.53 18.66 -11.14
N THR A 911 -42.53 19.94 -11.49
CA THR A 911 -42.80 20.42 -12.86
C THR A 911 -41.74 19.93 -13.88
N TRP A 912 -40.63 19.40 -13.40
CA TRP A 912 -39.48 18.88 -14.13
C TRP A 912 -39.72 17.53 -14.84
N LYS A 913 -40.86 16.86 -14.57
CA LYS A 913 -41.24 15.56 -15.17
C LYS A 913 -41.16 15.54 -16.70
N ALA A 914 -41.40 16.68 -17.35
CA ALA A 914 -41.34 16.81 -18.80
C ALA A 914 -39.91 16.66 -19.37
N ILE A 915 -38.88 16.93 -18.57
CA ILE A 915 -37.47 16.90 -18.98
C ILE A 915 -36.81 15.59 -18.53
N LEU A 916 -37.04 15.19 -17.28
CA LEU A 916 -36.45 13.99 -16.70
C LEU A 916 -37.44 13.30 -15.77
N CYS A 917 -37.56 11.98 -15.93
CA CYS A 917 -38.48 11.16 -15.13
C CYS A 917 -37.88 9.77 -14.90
N TRP A 918 -38.50 9.01 -13.99
CA TRP A 918 -38.12 7.62 -13.73
C TRP A 918 -38.15 6.75 -15.01
N ASP A 919 -39.10 7.00 -15.92
CA ASP A 919 -39.17 6.29 -17.21
C ASP A 919 -37.94 6.53 -18.09
N SER A 920 -37.29 7.69 -17.99
CA SER A 920 -36.02 7.95 -18.69
C SER A 920 -34.91 7.05 -18.17
N LEU A 921 -34.78 6.90 -16.85
CA LEU A 921 -33.80 6.01 -16.23
C LEU A 921 -34.05 4.54 -16.62
N CYS A 922 -35.31 4.11 -16.64
CA CYS A 922 -35.69 2.77 -17.08
C CYS A 922 -35.29 2.53 -18.54
N ARG A 923 -35.55 3.49 -19.44
CA ARG A 923 -35.17 3.39 -20.86
C ARG A 923 -33.66 3.34 -21.04
N TRP A 924 -32.90 4.16 -20.31
CA TRP A 924 -31.44 4.17 -20.39
C TRP A 924 -30.85 2.84 -19.93
N LEU A 925 -31.26 2.31 -18.78
CA LEU A 925 -30.78 1.01 -18.30
C LEU A 925 -31.12 -0.12 -19.27
N GLN A 926 -32.33 -0.14 -19.82
CA GLN A 926 -32.74 -1.12 -20.83
C GLN A 926 -31.92 -1.00 -22.12
N SER A 927 -31.67 0.21 -22.61
CA SER A 927 -30.86 0.47 -23.80
C SER A 927 -29.42 0.00 -23.59
N THR A 928 -28.81 0.42 -22.49
CA THR A 928 -27.43 0.08 -22.11
C THR A 928 -27.23 -1.44 -21.98
N VAL A 929 -28.13 -2.13 -21.29
CA VAL A 929 -28.01 -3.59 -21.10
C VAL A 929 -28.20 -4.35 -22.42
N LYS A 930 -29.06 -3.84 -23.33
CA LYS A 930 -29.24 -4.40 -24.67
C LYS A 930 -28.07 -4.12 -25.62
N SER A 931 -27.37 -3.00 -25.44
CA SER A 931 -26.21 -2.62 -26.26
C SER A 931 -24.91 -3.33 -25.87
N LEU A 932 -24.85 -3.94 -24.68
CA LEU A 932 -23.71 -4.75 -24.25
C LEU A 932 -23.56 -5.99 -25.16
N PRO A 933 -22.37 -6.31 -25.67
CA PRO A 933 -22.16 -7.51 -26.46
C PRO A 933 -22.53 -8.76 -25.66
N SER A 934 -23.14 -9.76 -26.31
CA SER A 934 -23.62 -11.00 -25.66
C SER A 934 -22.50 -11.83 -25.00
N GLU A 935 -21.24 -11.52 -25.32
CA GLU A 935 -20.05 -12.13 -24.71
C GLU A 935 -19.79 -11.61 -23.28
N TYR A 936 -20.34 -10.44 -22.92
CA TYR A 936 -20.14 -9.84 -21.61
C TYR A 936 -21.17 -10.28 -20.58
N LEU A 937 -22.36 -10.74 -20.97
CA LEU A 937 -23.45 -11.10 -20.04
C LEU A 937 -23.82 -12.57 -20.19
N ARG A 938 -24.10 -13.25 -19.08
CA ARG A 938 -24.58 -14.64 -19.10
C ARG A 938 -25.99 -14.71 -19.68
N HIS A 939 -26.36 -15.89 -20.17
CA HIS A 939 -27.71 -16.11 -20.73
C HIS A 939 -28.79 -15.85 -19.67
N GLY A 940 -29.72 -14.92 -19.96
CA GLY A 940 -30.78 -14.49 -19.02
C GLY A 940 -30.37 -13.43 -17.98
N GLU A 941 -29.09 -13.04 -17.93
CA GLU A 941 -28.60 -12.05 -16.95
C GLU A 941 -29.05 -10.62 -17.26
N ALA A 942 -29.20 -10.27 -18.54
CA ALA A 942 -29.70 -8.97 -18.97
C ALA A 942 -31.10 -8.65 -18.40
N GLU A 943 -32.02 -9.62 -18.44
CA GLU A 943 -33.38 -9.47 -17.92
C GLU A 943 -33.39 -9.39 -16.38
N MET A 944 -32.50 -10.16 -15.73
CA MET A 944 -32.32 -10.13 -14.28
C MET A 944 -31.78 -8.79 -13.80
N ILE A 945 -30.78 -8.22 -14.48
CA ILE A 945 -30.20 -6.90 -14.16
C ILE A 945 -31.27 -5.83 -14.22
N ILE A 946 -32.04 -5.76 -15.30
CA ILE A 946 -33.09 -4.74 -15.48
C ILE A 946 -34.11 -4.81 -14.34
N GLN A 947 -34.62 -6.00 -13.99
CA GLN A 947 -35.61 -6.14 -12.93
C GLN A 947 -35.05 -5.88 -11.53
N LEU A 948 -33.88 -6.44 -11.21
CA LEU A 948 -33.27 -6.37 -9.88
C LEU A 948 -32.74 -4.96 -9.58
N TRP A 949 -32.03 -4.34 -10.53
CA TRP A 949 -31.40 -3.04 -10.32
C TRP A 949 -32.43 -1.94 -10.23
N LEU A 950 -33.49 -1.94 -11.04
CA LEU A 950 -34.51 -0.88 -10.97
C LEU A 950 -35.18 -0.81 -9.61
N LYS A 951 -35.56 -1.97 -9.03
CA LYS A 951 -36.16 -2.02 -7.69
C LYS A 951 -35.21 -1.49 -6.61
N VAL A 952 -33.94 -1.92 -6.68
CA VAL A 952 -32.93 -1.55 -5.68
C VAL A 952 -32.51 -0.09 -5.83
N LEU A 953 -32.46 0.43 -7.05
CA LEU A 953 -32.22 1.85 -7.33
C LEU A 953 -33.35 2.72 -6.77
N GLN A 954 -34.61 2.27 -6.85
CA GLN A 954 -35.74 3.00 -6.28
C GLN A 954 -35.64 3.09 -4.75
N ASP A 955 -35.32 1.97 -4.10
CA ASP A 955 -35.10 1.92 -2.65
C ASP A 955 -33.90 2.81 -2.25
N ALA A 956 -32.77 2.71 -2.95
CA ALA A 956 -31.57 3.50 -2.70
C ALA A 956 -31.77 5.01 -2.95
N ALA A 957 -32.55 5.38 -3.97
CA ALA A 957 -32.93 6.75 -4.27
C ALA A 957 -33.78 7.34 -3.13
N SER A 958 -34.73 6.58 -2.61
CA SER A 958 -35.57 7.01 -1.49
C SER A 958 -34.78 7.21 -0.19
N ASP A 959 -33.86 6.30 0.12
CA ASP A 959 -32.94 6.43 1.26
C ASP A 959 -32.10 7.72 1.16
N TYR A 960 -31.60 8.04 -0.04
CA TYR A 960 -30.77 9.21 -0.27
C TYR A 960 -31.55 10.52 -0.19
N LEU A 961 -32.76 10.59 -0.77
CA LEU A 961 -33.63 11.77 -0.63
C LEU A 961 -34.02 11.99 0.82
N HIS A 962 -34.36 10.91 1.56
CA HIS A 962 -34.73 11.01 2.96
C HIS A 962 -33.57 11.58 3.81
N SER A 963 -32.34 11.09 3.62
CA SER A 963 -31.18 11.60 4.35
C SER A 963 -30.91 13.08 4.09
N ARG A 964 -31.08 13.56 2.84
CA ARG A 964 -30.91 14.99 2.52
C ARG A 964 -32.00 15.89 3.07
N THR A 965 -33.26 15.42 3.12
CA THR A 965 -34.37 16.22 3.68
C THR A 965 -34.33 16.36 5.20
N VAL A 966 -33.68 15.43 5.91
CA VAL A 966 -33.61 15.42 7.39
C VAL A 966 -32.38 16.21 7.90
N SER A 967 -31.29 16.27 7.14
CA SER A 967 -30.10 17.06 7.51
C SER A 967 -30.17 18.48 6.95
N ASN A 968 -30.48 19.47 7.79
CA ASN A 968 -30.29 20.89 7.44
C ASN A 968 -28.80 21.21 7.22
N GLY A 969 -28.32 20.99 6.00
CA GLY A 969 -27.25 21.73 5.32
C GLY A 969 -25.82 21.72 5.87
N ARG A 970 -25.48 21.17 7.04
CA ARG A 970 -24.13 21.37 7.63
C ARG A 970 -23.26 20.13 7.89
N ASN A 971 -23.78 18.92 7.75
CA ASN A 971 -22.97 17.69 7.81
C ASN A 971 -23.42 16.77 6.68
N HIS A 972 -22.56 16.47 5.70
CA HIS A 972 -22.84 15.51 4.62
C HIS A 972 -23.18 14.13 5.23
N PRO A 973 -24.44 13.63 5.18
CA PRO A 973 -24.70 12.26 5.58
C PRO A 973 -24.07 11.32 4.54
N GLY A 974 -23.42 10.26 5.01
CA GLY A 974 -22.60 9.38 4.16
C GLY A 974 -23.40 8.78 3.01
N TYR A 975 -22.82 8.82 1.80
CA TYR A 975 -23.28 8.04 0.66
C TYR A 975 -23.47 6.56 1.05
N MET A 976 -24.47 5.88 0.47
CA MET A 976 -24.77 4.47 0.77
C MET A 976 -25.27 4.17 2.20
N GLN A 977 -25.69 5.17 2.97
CA GLN A 977 -26.43 4.94 4.22
C GLN A 977 -27.87 4.50 3.92
N GLY A 978 -28.42 3.60 4.74
CA GLY A 978 -29.74 2.99 4.52
C GLY A 978 -29.69 1.52 4.07
N LYS A 979 -30.86 0.89 3.93
CA LYS A 979 -30.98 -0.54 3.53
C LYS A 979 -30.88 -0.67 2.01
N GLY A 980 -31.50 0.25 1.26
CA GLY A 980 -31.43 0.34 -0.20
C GLY A 980 -30.03 0.64 -0.69
N GLY A 981 -29.36 1.66 -0.13
CA GLY A 981 -27.99 2.02 -0.50
C GLY A 981 -26.98 0.87 -0.30
N ARG A 982 -27.03 0.18 0.85
CA ARG A 982 -26.19 -1.01 1.11
C ARG A 982 -26.50 -2.17 0.16
N THR A 983 -27.76 -2.34 -0.22
CA THR A 983 -28.19 -3.40 -1.15
C THR A 983 -27.72 -3.09 -2.57
N LEU A 984 -27.79 -1.82 -3.01
CA LEU A 984 -27.26 -1.37 -4.29
C LEU A 984 -25.76 -1.62 -4.40
N LYS A 985 -24.99 -1.23 -3.38
CA LYS A 985 -23.54 -1.47 -3.34
C LYS A 985 -23.19 -2.96 -3.39
N ARG A 986 -23.99 -3.82 -2.74
CA ARG A 986 -23.80 -5.29 -2.77
C ARG A 986 -24.04 -5.82 -4.18
N ILE A 987 -25.16 -5.49 -4.80
CA ILE A 987 -25.50 -6.01 -6.13
C ILE A 987 -24.50 -5.55 -7.21
N ILE A 988 -24.06 -4.29 -7.13
CA ILE A 988 -23.02 -3.77 -8.05
C ILE A 988 -21.68 -4.49 -7.82
N ARG A 989 -21.36 -4.83 -6.56
CA ARG A 989 -20.16 -5.63 -6.26
C ARG A 989 -20.27 -7.03 -6.82
N ASP A 990 -21.39 -7.71 -6.58
CA ASP A 990 -21.64 -9.06 -7.07
C ASP A 990 -21.56 -9.11 -8.61
N PHE A 991 -22.08 -8.07 -9.27
CA PHE A 991 -21.93 -7.88 -10.72
C PHE A 991 -20.46 -7.70 -11.13
N ALA A 992 -19.71 -6.79 -10.49
CA ALA A 992 -18.30 -6.56 -10.80
C ALA A 992 -17.42 -7.81 -10.54
N GLU A 993 -17.69 -8.57 -9.47
CA GLU A 993 -16.96 -9.79 -9.13
C GLU A 993 -17.21 -10.91 -10.15
N SER A 994 -18.46 -11.07 -10.59
CA SER A 994 -18.84 -12.08 -11.58
C SER A 994 -18.31 -11.79 -13.00
N HIS A 995 -17.93 -10.55 -13.30
CA HIS A 995 -17.48 -10.06 -14.61
C HIS A 995 -16.01 -9.62 -14.65
N ARG A 996 -15.23 -9.96 -13.62
CA ARG A 996 -13.82 -9.58 -13.47
C ARG A 996 -12.90 -10.17 -14.56
N ASN A 997 -13.27 -11.33 -15.10
CA ASN A 997 -12.40 -12.15 -15.97
C ASN A 997 -12.79 -12.13 -17.45
N ILE A 998 -13.67 -11.23 -17.88
CA ILE A 998 -14.00 -11.11 -19.31
C ILE A 998 -12.86 -10.33 -19.99
N PRO A 999 -12.13 -10.93 -20.95
CA PRO A 999 -11.10 -10.22 -21.68
C PRO A 999 -11.72 -9.03 -22.40
N ILE A 1000 -11.14 -7.85 -22.19
CA ILE A 1000 -11.52 -6.66 -22.93
C ILE A 1000 -10.95 -6.86 -24.34
N PRO A 1001 -11.78 -6.93 -25.41
CA PRO A 1001 -11.27 -6.94 -26.76
C PRO A 1001 -10.51 -5.63 -26.98
N CYS A 1002 -9.30 -5.72 -27.53
CA CYS A 1002 -8.56 -4.55 -27.97
C CYS A 1002 -9.48 -3.70 -28.87
N PRO A 1003 -9.63 -2.38 -28.61
CA PRO A 1003 -10.33 -1.51 -29.53
C PRO A 1003 -9.54 -1.49 -30.85
N ALA A 1004 -10.22 -1.79 -31.96
CA ALA A 1004 -9.71 -1.55 -33.30
C ALA A 1004 -9.72 -0.07 -33.64
#